data_AF-A0AAU3SXI6-F1
#
_entry.id   AF-A0AAU3SXI6-F1
#
_cell.length_a   1.000
_cell.length_b   1.000
_cell.length_c   1.000
_cell.angle_alpha   90.00
_cell.angle_beta   90.00
_cell.angle_gamma   90.00
#
_symmetry.space_group_name_H-M   'P 1'
#
loop_
_entity.id
_entity.type
_entity.pdbx_description
1 polymer ?
#
loop_
_entity_poly.entity_id
_entity_poly.type
_entity_poly.pdbx_seq_one_letter_code
_entity_poly.pdbx_strand_id
1 'polypeptide(L)'
;MGDIAVVGIDCAFPGAAGVQAYWDLLMRGGDGIGPVPAQRWEAADFPAVSGSGGFIDDADVFDSDFFSVTPREAAAMDPHHRLLLPCAWRALEDSGRAPGDLAGTETGVFIGVMGGEWGRLTMSDLARVTPLLGAGSSAGMAANRISYHFNLTGPSLAVDTACSSSLVAVHLAAGSLLAGECDTALAGGVNIVLSPSLGMVYGQLGLAASDGRCKPFSADADGIGRSDGVGLVVLRRLDDALADGQRIYAVLRGSAVNQDGRSNGVIAPNRWSQQRVLNSAYRRAGVTPDRVAFVEAHGTGTVLGDAIECAALGAVHGIPRETPCAIGSVKGNLGHTEGAAGIAGLIKTVLALHHRIVPASLFADRENPQLRLGERGMRLLKSPMRLPRGESLAGVSSFGMGGTNAHAVLGSAPRIPVAAGARTGAARDAVGVFTVSGDTPEALRRNLAAQADAVAARPRGGAAALCWSSNRIKTGLPYRFAAPVRDTDELVAELRRAAAPQDAAGSGGRPWGRPVVAFLFTGQGSEYPGMTAGLHRDSPAYRRHLAEADEALAAHLGTSVRELILSGDERVHRPEFAQPALFAVGYALARTLTSLGITPAAVLGHSLGEYAAAVTAGALSLDEAARLVVRRGALMGELPAGGAMIAAAAGPEELAELLAGEPGTVVAALNGPADTVVSGPLEALERIGRELAGRGVRVKRLPVSHAFHSPLMAPAAAGLRTEPVRCEPPTVPVASTRHGRMLRHDLMDAGYWADQIEEPVLMDAALGALVADVAPTHLIEIGPRGTLLQIAARGGRAPAAEFLHPAPGAEATGRELAATVAALYRGGLDPLWEELYEPGHRVVEALSPYVFSSAQRHWDRQAFVHTAQPHTAQPPTAQPHPAGPVAVPPAPVTPAAAHSVTGAGAHVDDPVLLAVVQAVTEVGGYPPERVVHEARFYEDLGFDSVMIMQLKNQVEARLPRVGEVSVQQMLPALRTVGSLAAFLDDMLLARSA
;
A
#
# COMPACT_ATOMS: atom_id res chain seq x y z
N MET A 1 9.01 5.25 32.81
CA MET A 1 9.20 4.50 31.55
C MET A 1 8.28 5.15 30.53
N GLY A 2 8.69 5.27 29.27
CA GLY A 2 7.85 5.89 28.23
C GLY A 2 6.66 5.01 27.87
N ASP A 3 5.56 5.63 27.46
CA ASP A 3 4.36 4.96 27.01
C ASP A 3 4.51 4.43 25.58
N ILE A 4 4.01 3.22 25.31
CA ILE A 4 4.06 2.59 23.98
C ILE A 4 2.65 2.48 23.40
N ALA A 5 2.42 3.07 22.22
CA ALA A 5 1.16 3.00 21.50
C ALA A 5 1.03 1.70 20.71
N VAL A 6 -0.16 1.10 20.76
CA VAL A 6 -0.59 0.07 19.80
C VAL A 6 -1.27 0.77 18.63
N VAL A 7 -0.62 0.76 17.46
CA VAL A 7 -1.05 1.53 16.29
C VAL A 7 -1.66 0.68 15.17
N GLY A 8 -1.33 -0.61 15.11
CA GLY A 8 -1.87 -1.55 14.11
C GLY A 8 -2.08 -2.95 14.70
N ILE A 9 -3.05 -3.70 14.19
CA ILE A 9 -3.42 -5.04 14.65
C ILE A 9 -3.84 -5.91 13.47
N ASP A 10 -3.41 -7.17 13.46
CA ASP A 10 -4.08 -8.23 12.69
C ASP A 10 -4.04 -9.56 13.46
N CYS A 11 -5.01 -10.44 13.19
CA CYS A 11 -5.07 -11.77 13.79
C CYS A 11 -5.95 -12.75 13.01
N ALA A 12 -5.70 -14.04 13.20
CA ALA A 12 -6.63 -15.10 12.82
C ALA A 12 -6.70 -16.14 13.95
N PHE A 13 -7.93 -16.45 14.37
CA PHE A 13 -8.24 -17.38 15.44
C PHE A 13 -9.37 -18.34 14.98
N PRO A 14 -9.59 -19.46 15.68
CA PRO A 14 -10.66 -20.40 15.34
C PRO A 14 -12.02 -19.72 15.26
N GLY A 15 -12.75 -19.94 14.16
CA GLY A 15 -14.04 -19.31 13.89
C GLY A 15 -14.00 -17.79 13.66
N ALA A 16 -12.80 -17.19 13.51
CA ALA A 16 -12.60 -15.75 13.37
C ALA A 16 -11.34 -15.40 12.56
N ALA A 17 -11.50 -15.22 11.25
CA ALA A 17 -10.46 -14.70 10.36
C ALA A 17 -10.47 -13.15 10.36
N GLY A 18 -9.47 -12.53 10.98
CA GLY A 18 -9.34 -11.07 11.06
C GLY A 18 -9.87 -10.45 12.36
N VAL A 19 -9.45 -9.20 12.61
CA VAL A 19 -9.74 -8.45 13.84
C VAL A 19 -11.25 -8.25 14.06
N GLN A 20 -11.99 -7.87 13.01
CA GLN A 20 -13.43 -7.65 13.10
C GLN A 20 -14.19 -8.95 13.42
N ALA A 21 -13.86 -10.05 12.72
CA ALA A 21 -14.47 -11.35 12.98
C ALA A 21 -14.18 -11.84 14.41
N TYR A 22 -12.97 -11.59 14.92
CA TYR A 22 -12.61 -11.91 16.31
C TYR A 22 -13.43 -11.09 17.30
N TRP A 23 -13.56 -9.78 17.08
CA TRP A 23 -14.39 -8.93 17.92
C TRP A 23 -15.86 -9.38 17.95
N ASP A 24 -16.41 -9.71 16.78
CA ASP A 24 -17.79 -10.18 16.65
C ASP A 24 -18.01 -11.55 17.32
N LEU A 25 -17.02 -12.46 17.25
CA LEU A 25 -17.03 -13.73 17.97
C LEU A 25 -17.09 -13.51 19.50
N LEU A 26 -16.27 -12.60 20.03
CA LEU A 26 -16.25 -12.30 21.45
C LEU A 26 -17.54 -11.63 21.93
N MET A 27 -18.05 -10.66 21.17
CA MET A 27 -19.26 -9.91 21.54
C MET A 27 -20.51 -10.78 21.57
N ARG A 28 -20.62 -11.78 20.69
CA ARG A 28 -21.72 -12.76 20.70
C ARG A 28 -21.51 -13.94 21.65
N GLY A 29 -20.36 -14.03 22.33
CA GLY A 29 -20.02 -15.15 23.21
C GLY A 29 -19.83 -16.47 22.44
N GLY A 30 -19.25 -16.43 21.25
CA GLY A 30 -19.07 -17.62 20.41
C GLY A 30 -18.00 -18.60 20.93
N ASP A 31 -18.16 -19.87 20.57
CA ASP A 31 -17.24 -20.98 20.83
C ASP A 31 -16.56 -21.40 19.50
N GLY A 32 -15.23 -21.28 19.44
CA GLY A 32 -14.42 -21.64 18.29
C GLY A 32 -13.91 -23.08 18.30
N ILE A 33 -14.32 -23.91 19.29
CA ILE A 33 -13.89 -25.30 19.40
C ILE A 33 -14.73 -26.21 18.49
N GLY A 34 -14.03 -26.94 17.62
CA GLY A 34 -14.60 -27.89 16.66
C GLY A 34 -13.85 -29.22 16.62
N PRO A 35 -14.24 -30.15 15.73
CA PRO A 35 -13.53 -31.41 15.55
C PRO A 35 -12.12 -31.18 14.96
N VAL A 36 -11.20 -32.11 15.20
CA VAL A 36 -9.88 -32.11 14.54
C VAL A 36 -10.06 -32.17 13.01
N PRO A 37 -9.48 -31.25 12.23
CA PRO A 37 -9.56 -31.30 10.79
C PRO A 37 -8.88 -32.55 10.24
N ALA A 38 -9.51 -33.21 9.27
CA ALA A 38 -8.96 -34.40 8.62
C ALA A 38 -7.56 -34.16 8.02
N GLN A 39 -7.20 -32.92 7.69
CA GLN A 39 -5.87 -32.58 7.15
C GLN A 39 -4.74 -32.70 8.21
N ARG A 40 -5.07 -32.70 9.51
CA ARG A 40 -4.11 -32.80 10.61
C ARG A 40 -3.78 -34.26 10.93
N TRP A 41 -4.73 -34.98 11.55
CA TRP A 41 -4.66 -36.40 11.84
C TRP A 41 -6.07 -37.00 11.99
N GLU A 42 -6.21 -38.32 11.89
CA GLU A 42 -7.49 -38.98 12.19
C GLU A 42 -7.64 -39.11 13.72
N ALA A 43 -8.66 -38.50 14.30
CA ALA A 43 -8.88 -38.55 15.75
C ALA A 43 -9.07 -39.99 16.27
N ALA A 44 -9.63 -40.88 15.46
CA ALA A 44 -9.86 -42.28 15.80
C ALA A 44 -8.55 -43.06 16.10
N ASP A 45 -7.42 -42.64 15.52
CA ASP A 45 -6.12 -43.26 15.74
C ASP A 45 -5.54 -42.92 17.13
N PHE A 46 -6.05 -41.86 17.77
CA PHE A 46 -5.55 -41.33 19.04
C PHE A 46 -6.68 -41.12 20.06
N PRO A 47 -7.37 -42.20 20.50
CA PRO A 47 -8.53 -42.09 21.41
C PRO A 47 -8.19 -41.51 22.79
N ALA A 48 -6.90 -41.46 23.15
CA ALA A 48 -6.42 -40.84 24.38
C ALA A 48 -6.24 -39.31 24.29
N VAL A 49 -6.45 -38.71 23.11
CA VAL A 49 -6.41 -37.26 22.87
C VAL A 49 -7.83 -36.81 22.56
N SER A 50 -8.21 -35.60 22.99
CA SER A 50 -9.54 -35.07 22.65
C SER A 50 -9.70 -34.98 21.14
N GLY A 51 -10.86 -35.45 20.64
CA GLY A 51 -11.24 -35.31 19.23
C GLY A 51 -11.69 -33.89 18.85
N SER A 52 -11.53 -32.91 19.74
CA SER A 52 -11.92 -31.52 19.53
C SER A 52 -10.83 -30.53 19.99
N GLY A 53 -10.81 -29.37 19.36
CA GLY A 53 -9.87 -28.27 19.61
C GLY A 53 -10.23 -27.04 18.78
N GLY A 54 -9.49 -25.95 18.95
CA GLY A 54 -9.70 -24.74 18.15
C GLY A 54 -8.79 -24.72 16.93
N PHE A 55 -9.33 -24.79 15.72
CA PHE A 55 -8.51 -24.86 14.49
C PHE A 55 -8.81 -23.69 13.55
N ILE A 56 -7.77 -23.23 12.83
CA ILE A 56 -7.95 -22.29 11.72
C ILE A 56 -8.29 -23.10 10.46
N ASP A 57 -9.38 -22.72 9.78
CA ASP A 57 -9.96 -23.48 8.66
C ASP A 57 -9.00 -23.65 7.46
N ASP A 58 -8.28 -22.59 7.10
CA ASP A 58 -7.43 -22.53 5.89
C ASP A 58 -5.94 -22.39 6.22
N ALA A 59 -5.44 -23.14 7.21
CA ALA A 59 -4.03 -23.05 7.64
C ALA A 59 -3.00 -23.51 6.58
N ASP A 60 -3.44 -24.15 5.51
CA ASP A 60 -2.66 -24.57 4.36
C ASP A 60 -2.61 -23.54 3.23
N VAL A 61 -3.46 -22.51 3.26
CA VAL A 61 -3.52 -21.45 2.24
C VAL A 61 -2.39 -20.44 2.44
N PHE A 62 -1.66 -20.15 1.36
CA PHE A 62 -0.61 -19.12 1.36
C PHE A 62 -0.40 -18.58 -0.06
N ASP A 63 -0.41 -17.27 -0.23
CA ASP A 63 -0.16 -16.60 -1.50
C ASP A 63 1.34 -16.48 -1.75
N SER A 64 1.96 -17.57 -2.19
CA SER A 64 3.41 -17.67 -2.33
C SER A 64 3.96 -16.74 -3.40
N ASP A 65 3.20 -16.53 -4.49
CA ASP A 65 3.56 -15.63 -5.59
C ASP A 65 3.70 -14.18 -5.07
N PHE A 66 2.75 -13.70 -4.25
CA PHE A 66 2.80 -12.35 -3.66
C PHE A 66 4.07 -12.10 -2.84
N PHE A 67 4.50 -13.10 -2.07
CA PHE A 67 5.70 -12.99 -1.22
C PHE A 67 6.98 -13.40 -1.97
N SER A 68 6.93 -13.61 -3.29
CA SER A 68 8.07 -14.09 -4.09
C SER A 68 8.70 -15.38 -3.53
N VAL A 69 7.86 -16.26 -2.98
CA VAL A 69 8.26 -17.57 -2.44
C VAL A 69 7.92 -18.64 -3.48
N THR A 70 8.91 -19.45 -3.85
CA THR A 70 8.66 -20.54 -4.81
C THR A 70 7.68 -21.59 -4.26
N PRO A 71 6.88 -22.28 -5.11
CA PRO A 71 5.99 -23.34 -4.65
C PRO A 71 6.70 -24.44 -3.85
N ARG A 72 7.94 -24.78 -4.24
CA ARG A 72 8.78 -25.76 -3.53
C ARG A 72 9.20 -25.29 -2.15
N GLU A 73 9.59 -24.02 -2.01
CA GLU A 73 9.90 -23.44 -0.70
C GLU A 73 8.65 -23.35 0.17
N ALA A 74 7.54 -22.84 -0.37
CA ALA A 74 6.28 -22.70 0.36
C ALA A 74 5.77 -24.05 0.91
N ALA A 75 5.96 -25.14 0.17
CA ALA A 75 5.65 -26.51 0.63
C ALA A 75 6.56 -26.98 1.78
N ALA A 76 7.80 -26.49 1.86
CA ALA A 76 8.75 -26.80 2.92
C ALA A 76 8.60 -25.90 4.16
N MET A 77 7.94 -24.75 4.03
CA MET A 77 7.75 -23.78 5.11
C MET A 77 6.78 -24.28 6.18
N ASP A 78 7.16 -24.09 7.45
CA ASP A 78 6.26 -24.24 8.59
C ASP A 78 5.01 -23.34 8.40
N PRO A 79 3.79 -23.86 8.60
CA PRO A 79 2.55 -23.07 8.63
C PRO A 79 2.63 -21.81 9.49
N HIS A 80 3.43 -21.80 10.56
CA HIS A 80 3.70 -20.61 11.38
C HIS A 80 4.21 -19.44 10.54
N HIS A 81 5.20 -19.69 9.67
CA HIS A 81 5.79 -18.66 8.81
C HIS A 81 4.79 -18.16 7.77
N ARG A 82 4.02 -19.09 7.18
CA ARG A 82 3.03 -18.80 6.13
C ARG A 82 1.87 -17.98 6.65
N LEU A 83 1.45 -18.16 7.90
CA LEU A 83 0.38 -17.36 8.52
C LEU A 83 0.89 -16.01 9.04
N LEU A 84 2.15 -15.94 9.48
CA LEU A 84 2.76 -14.70 9.98
C LEU A 84 2.95 -13.64 8.89
N LEU A 85 3.35 -14.03 7.67
CA LEU A 85 3.62 -13.08 6.58
C LEU A 85 2.39 -12.24 6.17
N PRO A 86 1.22 -12.84 5.83
CA PRO A 86 -0.01 -12.10 5.58
C PRO A 86 -0.49 -11.30 6.79
N CYS A 87 -0.30 -11.84 8.01
CA CYS A 87 -0.70 -11.17 9.24
C CYS A 87 0.14 -9.91 9.48
N ALA A 88 1.45 -9.97 9.24
CA ALA A 88 2.36 -8.84 9.35
C ALA A 88 1.99 -7.76 8.33
N TRP A 89 1.74 -8.14 7.07
CA TRP A 89 1.29 -7.20 6.03
C TRP A 89 0.05 -6.41 6.49
N ARG A 90 -1.01 -7.12 6.92
CA ARG A 90 -2.26 -6.48 7.33
C ARG A 90 -2.12 -5.64 8.60
N ALA A 91 -1.30 -6.08 9.57
CA ALA A 91 -1.04 -5.30 10.78
C ALA A 91 -0.29 -3.99 10.46
N LEU A 92 0.65 -4.03 9.51
CA LEU A 92 1.36 -2.85 9.02
C LEU A 92 0.41 -1.90 8.27
N GLU A 93 -0.46 -2.41 7.39
CA GLU A 93 -1.49 -1.59 6.74
C GLU A 93 -2.42 -0.93 7.77
N ASP A 94 -2.86 -1.69 8.79
CA ASP A 94 -3.73 -1.19 9.86
C ASP A 94 -3.06 -0.07 10.67
N SER A 95 -1.72 -0.05 10.75
CA SER A 95 -0.95 1.02 11.39
C SER A 95 -0.99 2.37 10.68
N GLY A 96 -1.61 2.44 9.49
CA GLY A 96 -1.73 3.67 8.70
C GLY A 96 -0.52 3.97 7.81
N ARG A 97 0.32 2.96 7.54
CA ARG A 97 1.50 3.04 6.67
C ARG A 97 1.47 1.93 5.62
N ALA A 98 1.96 2.20 4.42
CA ALA A 98 2.20 1.15 3.44
C ALA A 98 3.39 0.30 3.90
N PRO A 99 3.32 -1.05 3.82
CA PRO A 99 4.44 -1.91 4.21
C PRO A 99 5.76 -1.57 3.48
N GLY A 100 5.68 -1.11 2.23
CA GLY A 100 6.84 -0.68 1.44
C GLY A 100 7.58 0.55 2.01
N ASP A 101 6.88 1.43 2.73
CA ASP A 101 7.47 2.63 3.36
C ASP A 101 8.37 2.31 4.56
N LEU A 102 8.38 1.05 5.01
CA LEU A 102 9.20 0.56 6.11
C LEU A 102 10.47 -0.13 5.63
N ALA A 103 10.62 -0.35 4.32
CA ALA A 103 11.82 -0.96 3.76
C ALA A 103 13.07 -0.13 4.10
N GLY A 104 14.09 -0.80 4.63
CA GLY A 104 15.35 -0.22 5.08
C GLY A 104 15.31 0.42 6.48
N THR A 105 14.13 0.54 7.10
CA THR A 105 14.00 1.14 8.45
C THR A 105 14.38 0.17 9.56
N GLU A 106 14.77 0.71 10.71
CA GLU A 106 15.10 -0.03 11.94
C GLU A 106 13.84 -0.59 12.63
N THR A 107 12.88 -1.13 11.88
CA THR A 107 11.69 -1.77 12.43
C THR A 107 12.07 -3.13 13.03
N GLY A 108 11.74 -3.36 14.30
CA GLY A 108 11.99 -4.63 14.99
C GLY A 108 10.85 -5.65 14.83
N VAL A 109 11.16 -6.94 14.96
CA VAL A 109 10.23 -8.06 14.84
C VAL A 109 10.43 -9.05 15.99
N PHE A 110 9.39 -9.24 16.81
CA PHE A 110 9.44 -10.05 18.03
C PHE A 110 8.28 -11.06 18.02
N ILE A 111 8.59 -12.34 17.75
CA ILE A 111 7.56 -13.36 17.54
C ILE A 111 7.64 -14.42 18.65
N GLY A 112 6.55 -14.56 19.40
CA GLY A 112 6.34 -15.68 20.29
C GLY A 112 5.96 -16.93 19.51
N VAL A 113 6.76 -17.98 19.66
CA VAL A 113 6.50 -19.31 19.11
C VAL A 113 6.58 -20.34 20.24
N MET A 114 5.94 -21.48 20.05
CA MET A 114 6.06 -22.61 20.96
C MET A 114 6.23 -23.90 20.17
N GLY A 115 7.30 -24.63 20.45
CA GLY A 115 7.56 -25.92 19.83
C GLY A 115 8.09 -25.84 18.39
N GLY A 116 8.34 -27.02 17.82
CA GLY A 116 8.84 -27.21 16.46
C GLY A 116 8.25 -28.49 15.87
N GLU A 117 6.92 -28.60 15.92
CA GLU A 117 6.18 -29.80 15.47
C GLU A 117 6.43 -30.06 13.97
N TRP A 118 6.47 -29.00 13.14
CA TRP A 118 6.75 -29.13 11.71
C TRP A 118 8.11 -29.76 11.43
N GLY A 119 9.18 -29.26 12.05
CA GLY A 119 10.52 -29.83 11.89
C GLY A 119 10.59 -31.30 12.33
N ARG A 120 9.86 -31.67 13.39
CA ARG A 120 9.77 -33.08 13.82
C ARG A 120 9.03 -33.95 12.81
N LEU A 121 7.95 -33.45 12.21
CA LEU A 121 7.15 -34.18 11.23
C LEU A 121 7.87 -34.31 9.88
N THR A 122 8.66 -33.31 9.49
CA THR A 122 9.25 -33.21 8.15
C THR A 122 10.70 -33.68 8.08
N MET A 123 11.43 -33.64 9.19
CA MET A 123 12.87 -33.98 9.26
C MET A 123 13.17 -35.25 10.07
N SER A 124 12.15 -36.02 10.49
CA SER A 124 12.37 -37.31 11.16
C SER A 124 12.97 -38.37 10.23
N ASP A 125 12.71 -38.28 8.93
CA ASP A 125 13.36 -39.09 7.90
C ASP A 125 14.58 -38.33 7.34
N LEU A 126 15.78 -38.74 7.75
CA LEU A 126 17.04 -38.11 7.35
C LEU A 126 17.27 -38.17 5.84
N ALA A 127 16.68 -39.12 5.12
CA ALA A 127 16.81 -39.22 3.66
C ALA A 127 16.06 -38.10 2.91
N ARG A 128 15.12 -37.42 3.58
CA ARG A 128 14.28 -36.38 3.00
C ARG A 128 14.68 -34.97 3.40
N VAL A 129 15.67 -34.83 4.28
CA VAL A 129 16.17 -33.53 4.73
C VAL A 129 16.79 -32.77 3.55
N THR A 130 16.32 -31.54 3.35
CA THR A 130 16.84 -30.60 2.35
C THR A 130 17.16 -29.25 3.01
N PRO A 131 17.98 -28.41 2.39
CA PRO A 131 18.21 -27.04 2.88
C PRO A 131 16.91 -26.24 3.07
N LEU A 132 15.95 -26.41 2.14
CA LEU A 132 14.63 -25.75 2.22
C LEU A 132 13.84 -26.20 3.45
N LEU A 133 13.86 -27.49 3.81
CA LEU A 133 13.22 -27.97 5.03
C LEU A 133 13.91 -27.45 6.30
N GLY A 134 15.24 -27.35 6.29
CA GLY A 134 16.00 -26.77 7.40
C GLY A 134 15.62 -25.30 7.65
N ALA A 135 15.61 -24.47 6.61
CA ALA A 135 15.16 -23.08 6.70
C ALA A 135 13.64 -22.95 6.92
N GLY A 136 12.86 -23.90 6.40
CA GLY A 136 11.41 -23.94 6.53
C GLY A 136 10.93 -24.25 7.94
N SER A 137 11.71 -25.00 8.73
CA SER A 137 11.32 -25.52 10.05
C SER A 137 11.95 -24.80 11.24
N SER A 138 12.86 -23.85 11.01
CA SER A 138 13.59 -23.16 12.08
C SER A 138 12.71 -22.10 12.77
N ALA A 139 12.60 -22.17 14.10
CA ALA A 139 11.83 -21.20 14.89
C ALA A 139 12.30 -19.74 14.69
N GLY A 140 13.61 -19.52 14.53
CA GLY A 140 14.17 -18.17 14.27
C GLY A 140 13.68 -17.56 12.96
N MET A 141 13.31 -18.40 11.98
CA MET A 141 12.81 -17.94 10.69
C MET A 141 11.40 -17.34 10.78
N ALA A 142 10.65 -17.59 11.86
CA ALA A 142 9.35 -16.97 12.09
C ALA A 142 9.43 -15.44 12.15
N ALA A 143 10.45 -14.90 12.82
CA ALA A 143 10.74 -13.46 12.83
C ALA A 143 11.52 -13.04 11.59
N ASN A 144 12.58 -13.77 11.24
CA ASN A 144 13.52 -13.35 10.20
C ASN A 144 12.89 -13.30 8.80
N ARG A 145 11.88 -14.14 8.50
CA ARG A 145 11.17 -14.06 7.22
C ARG A 145 10.36 -12.78 7.09
N ILE A 146 9.75 -12.28 8.18
CA ILE A 146 9.09 -10.98 8.17
C ILE A 146 10.14 -9.91 7.86
N SER A 147 11.23 -9.87 8.61
CA SER A 147 12.32 -8.89 8.40
C SER A 147 12.87 -8.94 6.98
N TYR A 148 13.06 -10.14 6.41
CA TYR A 148 13.53 -10.31 5.04
C TYR A 148 12.52 -9.77 3.99
N HIS A 149 11.26 -10.19 4.03
CA HIS A 149 10.27 -9.84 3.00
C HIS A 149 9.91 -8.36 3.01
N PHE A 150 9.92 -7.72 4.19
CA PHE A 150 9.63 -6.30 4.33
C PHE A 150 10.90 -5.43 4.37
N ASN A 151 12.09 -6.02 4.19
CA ASN A 151 13.40 -5.35 4.27
C ASN A 151 13.59 -4.53 5.56
N LEU A 152 13.27 -5.12 6.71
CA LEU A 152 13.38 -4.48 8.03
C LEU A 152 14.74 -4.77 8.65
N THR A 153 15.39 -3.75 9.21
CA THR A 153 16.79 -3.83 9.68
C THR A 153 16.93 -3.77 11.20
N GLY A 154 15.82 -3.67 11.94
CA GLY A 154 15.81 -3.69 13.41
C GLY A 154 15.97 -5.10 14.02
N PRO A 155 15.93 -5.22 15.36
CA PRO A 155 16.06 -6.52 16.04
C PRO A 155 15.01 -7.53 15.60
N SER A 156 15.42 -8.76 15.28
CA SER A 156 14.53 -9.81 14.77
C SER A 156 14.70 -11.10 15.58
N LEU A 157 13.69 -11.45 16.39
CA LEU A 157 13.80 -12.48 17.42
C LEU A 157 12.57 -13.40 17.47
N ALA A 158 12.82 -14.70 17.54
CA ALA A 158 11.84 -15.69 17.96
C ALA A 158 12.01 -15.99 19.46
N VAL A 159 10.90 -16.00 20.20
CA VAL A 159 10.87 -16.14 21.66
C VAL A 159 10.07 -17.39 22.03
N ASP A 160 10.69 -18.31 22.76
CA ASP A 160 10.00 -19.45 23.35
C ASP A 160 10.09 -19.41 24.88
N THR A 161 8.98 -19.03 25.51
CA THR A 161 8.75 -19.14 26.95
C THR A 161 7.45 -19.90 27.22
N ALA A 162 7.18 -20.92 26.39
CA ALA A 162 5.94 -21.69 26.34
C ALA A 162 4.69 -20.79 26.20
N CYS A 163 3.65 -21.01 26.99
CA CYS A 163 2.39 -20.26 26.93
C CYS A 163 2.53 -18.73 27.10
N SER A 164 3.66 -18.25 27.61
CA SER A 164 3.94 -16.82 27.79
C SER A 164 4.67 -16.16 26.62
N SER A 165 5.11 -16.93 25.61
CA SER A 165 6.00 -16.48 24.51
C SER A 165 5.59 -15.15 23.90
N SER A 166 4.35 -15.01 23.43
CA SER A 166 3.89 -13.79 22.76
C SER A 166 3.81 -12.57 23.66
N LEU A 167 3.49 -12.72 24.95
CA LEU A 167 3.46 -11.58 25.88
C LEU A 167 4.87 -11.15 26.30
N VAL A 168 5.81 -12.10 26.37
CA VAL A 168 7.24 -11.80 26.52
C VAL A 168 7.78 -11.11 25.27
N ALA A 169 7.38 -11.53 24.07
CA ALA A 169 7.76 -10.86 22.83
C ALA A 169 7.32 -9.39 22.81
N VAL A 170 6.08 -9.09 23.24
CA VAL A 170 5.59 -7.70 23.43
C VAL A 170 6.42 -6.96 24.49
N HIS A 171 6.81 -7.60 25.59
CA HIS A 171 7.67 -6.99 26.60
C HIS A 171 9.04 -6.59 26.03
N LEU A 172 9.66 -7.47 25.24
CA LEU A 172 10.96 -7.21 24.59
C LEU A 172 10.86 -6.11 23.54
N ALA A 173 9.81 -6.12 22.71
CA ALA A 173 9.55 -5.07 21.72
C ALA A 173 9.42 -3.68 22.36
N ALA A 174 8.64 -3.59 23.45
CA ALA A 174 8.50 -2.36 24.20
C ALA A 174 9.85 -1.90 24.81
N GLY A 175 10.66 -2.83 25.31
CA GLY A 175 12.01 -2.54 25.78
C GLY A 175 12.91 -1.96 24.69
N SER A 176 12.90 -2.56 23.50
CA SER A 176 13.72 -2.16 22.35
C SER A 176 13.34 -0.75 21.83
N LEU A 177 12.04 -0.46 21.74
CA LEU A 177 11.53 0.88 21.41
C LEU A 177 11.97 1.96 22.41
N LEU A 178 11.98 1.63 23.71
CA LEU A 178 12.39 2.54 24.77
C LEU A 178 13.91 2.71 24.86
N ALA A 179 14.67 1.69 24.45
CA ALA A 179 16.11 1.74 24.35
C ALA A 179 16.59 2.49 23.10
N GLY A 180 15.70 2.77 22.13
CA GLY A 180 16.05 3.40 20.86
C GLY A 180 16.74 2.45 19.88
N GLU A 181 16.59 1.14 20.06
CA GLU A 181 17.08 0.11 19.12
C GLU A 181 16.17 -0.04 17.88
N CYS A 182 14.93 0.47 17.98
CA CYS A 182 13.97 0.59 16.90
C CYS A 182 13.01 1.77 17.13
N ASP A 183 12.34 2.22 16.08
CA ASP A 183 11.28 3.25 16.12
C ASP A 183 9.86 2.70 15.93
N THR A 184 9.78 1.49 15.38
CA THR A 184 8.59 0.70 15.12
C THR A 184 8.89 -0.76 15.45
N ALA A 185 7.94 -1.48 16.04
CA ALA A 185 8.10 -2.91 16.32
C ALA A 185 6.84 -3.70 16.02
N LEU A 186 6.99 -4.81 15.29
CA LEU A 186 6.00 -5.88 15.20
C LEU A 186 6.19 -6.84 16.38
N ALA A 187 5.13 -7.11 17.13
CA ALA A 187 5.17 -8.05 18.24
C ALA A 187 3.92 -8.93 18.27
N GLY A 188 4.08 -10.21 18.60
CA GLY A 188 2.94 -11.10 18.76
C GLY A 188 3.33 -12.56 18.85
N GLY A 189 2.56 -13.44 18.23
CA GLY A 189 2.92 -14.86 18.20
C GLY A 189 1.98 -15.71 17.37
N VAL A 190 2.42 -16.95 17.17
CA VAL A 190 1.73 -17.96 16.35
C VAL A 190 1.78 -19.33 17.02
N ASN A 191 0.73 -20.10 16.82
CA ASN A 191 0.64 -21.51 17.18
C ASN A 191 -0.26 -22.23 16.18
N ILE A 192 0.13 -23.43 15.78
CA ILE A 192 -0.66 -24.33 14.95
C ILE A 192 -0.45 -25.74 15.47
N VAL A 193 -1.54 -26.44 15.74
CA VAL A 193 -1.56 -27.80 16.24
C VAL A 193 -1.43 -28.75 15.05
N LEU A 194 -0.22 -29.29 14.86
CA LEU A 194 0.13 -30.13 13.71
C LEU A 194 0.07 -31.62 14.05
N SER A 195 0.29 -31.98 15.31
CA SER A 195 0.30 -33.38 15.75
C SER A 195 -0.43 -33.60 17.09
N PRO A 196 -0.87 -34.85 17.36
CA PRO A 196 -1.51 -35.21 18.64
C PRO A 196 -0.51 -35.26 19.81
N SER A 197 0.80 -35.17 19.58
CA SER A 197 1.84 -35.51 20.56
C SER A 197 1.75 -34.70 21.85
N LEU A 198 1.62 -33.38 21.79
CA LEU A 198 1.49 -32.55 22.99
C LEU A 198 0.13 -32.75 23.68
N GLY A 199 -0.91 -33.09 22.92
CA GLY A 199 -2.20 -33.51 23.47
C GLY A 199 -2.07 -34.79 24.31
N MET A 200 -1.29 -35.77 23.86
CA MET A 200 -1.00 -36.99 24.63
C MET A 200 -0.24 -36.66 25.93
N VAL A 201 0.73 -35.75 25.87
CA VAL A 201 1.47 -35.29 27.06
C VAL A 201 0.52 -34.65 28.07
N TYR A 202 -0.39 -33.77 27.63
CA TYR A 202 -1.40 -33.18 28.51
C TYR A 202 -2.34 -34.24 29.09
N GLY A 203 -2.76 -35.24 28.30
CA GLY A 203 -3.58 -36.36 28.80
C GLY A 203 -2.87 -37.15 29.89
N GLN A 204 -1.60 -37.51 29.69
CA GLN A 204 -0.79 -38.26 30.66
C GLN A 204 -0.52 -37.46 31.94
N LEU A 205 -0.44 -36.14 31.86
CA LEU A 205 -0.28 -35.25 33.01
C LEU A 205 -1.62 -34.91 33.71
N GLY A 206 -2.76 -35.37 33.18
CA GLY A 206 -4.09 -35.00 33.69
C GLY A 206 -4.44 -33.53 33.48
N LEU A 207 -3.86 -32.90 32.45
CA LEU A 207 -4.06 -31.49 32.11
C LEU A 207 -4.99 -31.28 30.90
N ALA A 208 -5.37 -32.33 30.18
CA ALA A 208 -6.22 -32.22 28.99
C ALA A 208 -7.71 -32.15 29.36
N ALA A 209 -8.43 -31.18 28.79
CA ALA A 209 -9.89 -31.15 28.85
C ALA A 209 -10.46 -32.24 27.94
N SER A 210 -11.43 -32.99 28.45
CA SER A 210 -12.03 -34.12 27.75
C SER A 210 -12.80 -33.70 26.48
N ASP A 211 -13.50 -32.57 26.56
CA ASP A 211 -14.30 -31.96 25.49
C ASP A 211 -13.51 -30.96 24.62
N GLY A 212 -12.20 -30.85 24.86
CA GLY A 212 -11.32 -29.94 24.12
C GLY A 212 -11.56 -28.46 24.41
N ARG A 213 -12.32 -28.10 25.46
CA ARG A 213 -12.64 -26.70 25.82
C ARG A 213 -11.90 -26.26 27.07
N CYS A 214 -11.35 -25.06 27.05
CA CYS A 214 -10.90 -24.41 28.29
C CYS A 214 -12.12 -23.79 28.98
N LYS A 215 -12.37 -24.12 30.26
CA LYS A 215 -13.51 -23.62 31.03
C LYS A 215 -13.04 -22.75 32.21
N PRO A 216 -12.38 -21.61 31.94
CA PRO A 216 -11.70 -20.82 32.97
C PRO A 216 -12.64 -20.34 34.07
N PHE A 217 -12.24 -20.59 35.31
CA PHE A 217 -12.94 -20.21 36.53
C PHE A 217 -14.34 -20.83 36.72
N SER A 218 -14.69 -21.80 35.88
CA SER A 218 -15.93 -22.57 35.96
C SER A 218 -15.82 -23.69 36.99
N ALA A 219 -16.94 -24.09 37.57
CA ALA A 219 -17.05 -25.32 38.35
C ALA A 219 -16.80 -26.57 37.48
N ASP A 220 -17.01 -26.45 36.17
CA ASP A 220 -16.82 -27.52 35.18
C ASP A 220 -15.39 -27.51 34.56
N ALA A 221 -14.45 -26.78 35.17
CA ALA A 221 -13.05 -26.74 34.73
C ALA A 221 -12.37 -28.12 34.88
N ASP A 222 -11.94 -28.71 33.76
CA ASP A 222 -11.33 -30.05 33.73
C ASP A 222 -9.98 -30.11 32.99
N GLY A 223 -9.48 -29.00 32.43
CA GLY A 223 -8.20 -28.97 31.75
C GLY A 223 -8.11 -27.99 30.58
N ILE A 224 -7.13 -28.26 29.72
CA ILE A 224 -6.72 -27.46 28.57
C ILE A 224 -7.28 -28.09 27.29
N GLY A 225 -7.97 -27.26 26.51
CA GLY A 225 -8.23 -27.49 25.09
C GLY A 225 -7.18 -26.82 24.22
N ARG A 226 -6.50 -27.54 23.33
CA ARG A 226 -5.45 -26.97 22.45
C ARG A 226 -6.05 -26.22 21.27
N SER A 227 -5.33 -25.22 20.77
CA SER A 227 -5.81 -24.40 19.67
C SER A 227 -4.72 -23.76 18.79
N ASP A 228 -5.07 -23.57 17.51
CA ASP A 228 -4.40 -22.73 16.52
C ASP A 228 -4.62 -21.23 16.82
N GLY A 229 -3.67 -20.37 16.44
CA GLY A 229 -3.86 -18.93 16.50
C GLY A 229 -2.65 -18.14 16.02
N VAL A 230 -2.90 -17.02 15.36
CA VAL A 230 -1.86 -16.04 14.99
C VAL A 230 -2.36 -14.64 15.32
N GLY A 231 -1.49 -13.79 15.86
CA GLY A 231 -1.80 -12.39 16.09
C GLY A 231 -0.55 -11.54 16.15
N LEU A 232 -0.64 -10.32 15.62
CA LEU A 232 0.42 -9.33 15.63
C LEU A 232 -0.13 -7.95 15.99
N VAL A 233 0.68 -7.18 16.70
CA VAL A 233 0.46 -5.75 16.94
C VAL A 233 1.67 -4.95 16.45
N VAL A 234 1.41 -3.75 15.95
CA VAL A 234 2.43 -2.75 15.64
C VAL A 234 2.54 -1.77 16.80
N LEU A 235 3.75 -1.62 17.32
CA LEU A 235 4.08 -0.82 18.49
C LEU A 235 4.98 0.34 18.10
N ARG A 236 4.73 1.52 18.67
CA ARG A 236 5.58 2.71 18.57
C ARG A 236 5.61 3.45 19.90
N ARG A 237 6.62 4.31 20.11
CA ARG A 237 6.57 5.28 21.21
C ARG A 237 5.33 6.17 21.04
N LEU A 238 4.63 6.44 22.14
CA LEU A 238 3.37 7.19 22.09
C LEU A 238 3.54 8.58 21.45
N ASP A 239 4.63 9.28 21.81
CA ASP A 239 4.90 10.63 21.30
C ASP A 239 5.12 10.63 19.79
N ASP A 240 5.85 9.64 19.25
CA ASP A 240 6.08 9.51 17.81
C ASP A 240 4.78 9.18 17.06
N ALA A 241 3.96 8.28 17.62
CA ALA A 241 2.66 7.95 17.03
C ALA A 241 1.70 9.16 16.99
N LEU A 242 1.75 10.02 18.03
CA LEU A 242 0.96 11.26 18.08
C LEU A 242 1.50 12.31 17.09
N ALA A 243 2.82 12.46 16.98
CA ALA A 243 3.45 13.38 16.04
C ALA A 243 3.11 13.03 14.58
N ASP A 244 3.07 11.73 14.28
CA ASP A 244 2.75 11.21 12.94
C ASP A 244 1.24 11.14 12.67
N GLY A 245 0.39 11.55 13.62
CA GLY A 245 -1.06 11.56 13.47
C GLY A 245 -1.68 10.16 13.32
N GLN A 246 -1.04 9.12 13.86
CA GLN A 246 -1.51 7.75 13.74
C GLN A 246 -2.73 7.45 14.61
N ARG A 247 -3.55 6.48 14.18
CA ARG A 247 -4.58 5.89 15.02
C ARG A 247 -3.91 5.12 16.17
N ILE A 248 -4.39 5.34 17.39
CA ILE A 248 -3.93 4.62 18.58
C ILE A 248 -5.11 3.82 19.13
N TYR A 249 -4.97 2.50 19.20
CA TYR A 249 -5.99 1.62 19.77
C TYR A 249 -5.96 1.64 21.30
N ALA A 250 -4.78 1.49 21.87
CA ALA A 250 -4.50 1.49 23.30
C ALA A 250 -3.03 1.86 23.54
N VAL A 251 -2.68 2.04 24.81
CA VAL A 251 -1.31 2.34 25.25
C VAL A 251 -0.85 1.28 26.23
N LEU A 252 0.30 0.65 25.97
CA LEU A 252 1.01 -0.17 26.94
C LEU A 252 1.74 0.75 27.93
N ARG A 253 1.16 0.89 29.12
CA ARG A 253 1.71 1.70 30.23
C ARG A 253 2.93 1.03 30.87
N GLY A 254 2.94 -0.30 30.91
CA GLY A 254 4.06 -1.06 31.45
C GLY A 254 3.87 -2.57 31.37
N SER A 255 4.98 -3.30 31.42
CA SER A 255 4.98 -4.76 31.44
C SER A 255 6.14 -5.31 32.28
N ALA A 256 5.97 -6.52 32.80
CA ALA A 256 7.00 -7.23 33.56
C ALA A 256 7.01 -8.72 33.22
N VAL A 257 8.20 -9.31 33.32
CA VAL A 257 8.46 -10.74 33.17
C VAL A 257 9.25 -11.23 34.38
N ASN A 258 8.94 -12.40 34.91
CA ASN A 258 9.72 -13.07 35.95
C ASN A 258 9.71 -14.60 35.81
N GLN A 259 10.25 -15.30 36.81
CA GLN A 259 10.29 -16.76 36.88
C GLN A 259 9.73 -17.27 38.22
N ASP A 260 9.08 -18.43 38.16
CA ASP A 260 8.58 -19.18 39.31
C ASP A 260 9.71 -19.66 40.24
N GLY A 261 10.89 -19.91 39.67
CA GLY A 261 12.04 -20.43 40.41
C GLY A 261 11.77 -21.83 40.93
N ARG A 262 12.18 -22.13 42.16
CA ARG A 262 11.91 -23.43 42.80
C ARG A 262 10.47 -23.47 43.33
N SER A 263 9.53 -23.94 42.52
CA SER A 263 8.13 -24.22 42.88
C SER A 263 7.93 -25.70 43.30
N ASN A 264 6.67 -26.15 43.44
CA ASN A 264 6.31 -27.53 43.80
C ASN A 264 6.55 -28.55 42.67
N GLY A 265 7.17 -28.14 41.57
CA GLY A 265 7.49 -28.94 40.40
C GLY A 265 7.72 -28.01 39.22
N VAL A 266 8.59 -28.38 38.28
CA VAL A 266 8.98 -27.48 37.17
C VAL A 266 7.79 -26.97 36.34
N ILE A 267 6.72 -27.78 36.25
CA ILE A 267 5.47 -27.47 35.54
C ILE A 267 4.35 -26.91 36.45
N ALA A 268 4.60 -26.80 37.76
CA ALA A 268 3.60 -26.34 38.72
C ALA A 268 3.70 -24.81 38.90
N PRO A 269 2.58 -24.07 38.75
CA PRO A 269 2.59 -22.61 38.85
C PRO A 269 2.86 -22.13 40.29
N ASN A 270 3.40 -20.91 40.43
CA ASN A 270 3.71 -20.32 41.73
C ASN A 270 2.94 -19.01 42.01
N ARG A 271 2.03 -19.04 42.99
CA ARG A 271 1.22 -17.88 43.41
C ARG A 271 2.04 -16.62 43.72
N TRP A 272 3.18 -16.78 44.37
CA TRP A 272 3.99 -15.65 44.84
C TRP A 272 4.73 -14.99 43.68
N SER A 273 5.16 -15.79 42.70
CA SER A 273 5.76 -15.27 41.47
C SER A 273 4.76 -14.54 40.60
N GLN A 274 3.53 -15.05 40.48
CA GLN A 274 2.43 -14.33 39.83
C GLN A 274 2.11 -13.01 40.54
N GLN A 275 2.02 -13.00 41.87
CA GLN A 275 1.85 -11.75 42.64
C GLN A 275 3.00 -10.76 42.41
N ARG A 276 4.26 -11.23 42.34
CA ARG A 276 5.43 -10.37 42.09
C ARG A 276 5.45 -9.78 40.68
N VAL A 277 5.08 -10.54 39.65
CA VAL A 277 5.06 -10.02 38.28
C VAL A 277 3.96 -8.96 38.11
N LEU A 278 2.77 -9.20 38.69
CA LEU A 278 1.67 -8.23 38.75
C LEU A 278 2.13 -6.91 39.36
N ASN A 279 2.67 -6.95 40.58
CA ASN A 279 3.17 -5.76 41.27
C ASN A 279 4.30 -5.05 40.51
N SER A 280 5.17 -5.80 39.82
CA SER A 280 6.26 -5.22 39.04
C SER A 280 5.74 -4.49 37.81
N ALA A 281 4.75 -5.06 37.11
CA ALA A 281 4.10 -4.43 35.96
C ALA A 281 3.36 -3.15 36.37
N TYR A 282 2.59 -3.18 37.47
CA TYR A 282 1.92 -1.99 38.00
C TYR A 282 2.88 -0.88 38.41
N ARG A 283 4.00 -1.24 39.07
CA ARG A 283 5.05 -0.27 39.42
C ARG A 283 5.67 0.37 38.18
N ARG A 284 5.98 -0.43 37.14
CA ARG A 284 6.53 0.08 35.88
C ARG A 284 5.54 0.97 35.13
N ALA A 285 4.26 0.65 35.21
CA ALA A 285 3.16 1.43 34.66
C ALA A 285 2.85 2.72 35.44
N GLY A 286 3.38 2.90 36.66
CA GLY A 286 3.01 4.02 37.53
C GLY A 286 1.54 4.00 37.95
N VAL A 287 0.93 2.81 38.01
CA VAL A 287 -0.51 2.60 38.25
C VAL A 287 -0.71 1.81 39.54
N THR A 288 -1.74 2.16 40.29
CA THR A 288 -2.20 1.39 41.45
C THR A 288 -3.29 0.38 41.04
N PRO A 289 -3.33 -0.83 41.64
CA PRO A 289 -4.26 -1.89 41.22
C PRO A 289 -5.76 -1.56 41.32
N ASP A 290 -6.15 -0.53 42.07
CA ASP A 290 -7.55 -0.08 42.25
C ASP A 290 -8.09 0.60 40.99
N ARG A 291 -7.20 1.19 40.19
CA ARG A 291 -7.54 1.85 38.93
C ARG A 291 -7.77 0.86 37.78
N VAL A 292 -7.42 -0.41 37.96
CA VAL A 292 -7.55 -1.45 36.95
C VAL A 292 -8.96 -2.03 36.99
N ALA A 293 -9.71 -1.83 35.90
CA ALA A 293 -11.12 -2.23 35.81
C ALA A 293 -11.29 -3.70 35.41
N PHE A 294 -10.34 -4.24 34.65
CA PHE A 294 -10.42 -5.58 34.07
C PHE A 294 -9.04 -6.25 34.01
N VAL A 295 -9.01 -7.57 34.26
CA VAL A 295 -7.84 -8.41 33.99
C VAL A 295 -8.25 -9.54 33.05
N GLU A 296 -7.63 -9.57 31.88
CA GLU A 296 -7.57 -10.73 31.01
C GLU A 296 -6.54 -11.71 31.59
N ALA A 297 -7.05 -12.77 32.21
CA ALA A 297 -6.26 -13.74 32.94
C ALA A 297 -5.57 -14.74 32.01
N HIS A 298 -4.59 -15.47 32.57
CA HIS A 298 -4.07 -16.65 31.90
C HIS A 298 -5.15 -17.73 31.80
N GLY A 299 -5.90 -18.01 32.87
CA GLY A 299 -7.17 -18.75 32.91
C GLY A 299 -7.24 -19.90 31.92
N THR A 300 -6.54 -20.99 32.20
CA THR A 300 -6.48 -22.18 31.34
C THR A 300 -7.63 -23.15 31.58
N GLY A 301 -8.44 -22.97 32.63
CA GLY A 301 -9.48 -23.94 32.98
C GLY A 301 -8.91 -25.19 33.67
N THR A 302 -7.70 -25.09 34.23
CA THR A 302 -7.12 -26.14 35.07
C THR A 302 -7.49 -25.86 36.53
N VAL A 303 -7.98 -26.89 37.26
CA VAL A 303 -8.47 -26.72 38.64
C VAL A 303 -7.43 -26.07 39.55
N LEU A 304 -6.18 -26.55 39.51
CA LEU A 304 -5.09 -26.00 40.32
C LEU A 304 -4.60 -24.64 39.82
N GLY A 305 -4.49 -24.46 38.50
CA GLY A 305 -3.99 -23.22 37.89
C GLY A 305 -4.92 -22.04 38.16
N ASP A 306 -6.22 -22.22 37.93
CA ASP A 306 -7.24 -21.19 38.17
C ASP A 306 -7.29 -20.79 39.66
N ALA A 307 -7.19 -21.76 40.58
CA ALA A 307 -7.14 -21.47 42.01
C ALA A 307 -5.91 -20.65 42.43
N ILE A 308 -4.73 -20.97 41.86
CA ILE A 308 -3.49 -20.24 42.12
C ILE A 308 -3.54 -18.83 41.55
N GLU A 309 -4.04 -18.68 40.32
CA GLU A 309 -4.17 -17.38 39.66
C GLU A 309 -5.18 -16.48 40.38
N CYS A 310 -6.36 -16.99 40.74
CA CYS A 310 -7.35 -16.24 41.52
C CYS A 310 -6.78 -15.79 42.87
N ALA A 311 -5.98 -16.63 43.53
CA ALA A 311 -5.34 -16.27 44.78
C ALA A 311 -4.29 -15.16 44.60
N ALA A 312 -3.47 -15.22 43.55
CA ALA A 312 -2.47 -14.21 43.24
C ALA A 312 -3.10 -12.86 42.86
N LEU A 313 -4.12 -12.88 41.99
CA LEU A 313 -4.89 -11.69 41.63
C LEU A 313 -5.62 -11.10 42.84
N GLY A 314 -6.26 -11.93 43.66
CA GLY A 314 -6.91 -11.50 44.89
C GLY A 314 -5.96 -10.83 45.89
N ALA A 315 -4.71 -11.28 45.95
CA ALA A 315 -3.70 -10.66 46.81
C ALA A 315 -3.26 -9.25 46.34
N VAL A 316 -3.44 -8.92 45.06
CA VAL A 316 -3.07 -7.62 44.48
C VAL A 316 -4.28 -6.70 44.33
N HIS A 317 -5.42 -7.26 43.93
CA HIS A 317 -6.66 -6.55 43.60
C HIS A 317 -7.73 -6.61 44.70
N GLY A 318 -7.53 -7.39 45.77
CA GLY A 318 -8.42 -7.48 46.93
C GLY A 318 -8.41 -6.26 47.84
N ILE A 319 -8.17 -5.07 47.28
CA ILE A 319 -8.21 -3.78 47.96
C ILE A 319 -9.63 -3.19 47.93
N PRO A 320 -10.05 -2.43 48.95
CA PRO A 320 -11.39 -1.85 49.03
C PRO A 320 -11.69 -0.93 47.84
N ARG A 321 -12.83 -1.15 47.17
CA ARG A 321 -13.35 -0.30 46.07
C ARG A 321 -14.84 -0.54 45.84
N GLU A 322 -15.50 0.43 45.21
CA GLU A 322 -16.95 0.35 44.94
C GLU A 322 -17.31 -0.80 43.99
N THR A 323 -16.50 -1.01 42.95
CA THR A 323 -16.73 -2.08 41.95
C THR A 323 -15.52 -3.03 41.92
N PRO A 324 -15.68 -4.32 42.26
CA PRO A 324 -14.64 -5.33 42.12
C PRO A 324 -14.03 -5.40 40.71
N CYS A 325 -12.74 -5.76 40.59
CA CYS A 325 -12.10 -5.92 39.27
C CYS A 325 -12.80 -7.04 38.52
N ALA A 326 -13.17 -6.76 37.28
CA ALA A 326 -13.65 -7.82 36.39
C ALA A 326 -12.47 -8.74 36.01
N ILE A 327 -12.74 -10.04 35.93
CA ILE A 327 -11.80 -11.04 35.40
C ILE A 327 -12.48 -11.81 34.28
N GLY A 328 -11.67 -12.22 33.30
CA GLY A 328 -12.09 -13.08 32.20
C GLY A 328 -10.91 -13.76 31.52
N SER A 329 -11.20 -14.66 30.58
CA SER A 329 -10.19 -15.29 29.73
C SER A 329 -10.79 -15.62 28.37
N VAL A 330 -10.10 -15.24 27.31
CA VAL A 330 -10.44 -15.54 25.92
C VAL A 330 -10.31 -17.03 25.58
N LYS A 331 -9.60 -17.79 26.41
CA LYS A 331 -9.42 -19.23 26.20
C LYS A 331 -10.75 -19.98 26.28
N GLY A 332 -11.75 -19.43 26.95
CA GLY A 332 -13.12 -19.93 26.89
C GLY A 332 -13.67 -19.96 25.46
N ASN A 333 -13.37 -18.93 24.66
CA ASN A 333 -13.86 -18.80 23.28
C ASN A 333 -13.00 -19.56 22.28
N LEU A 334 -11.67 -19.54 22.45
CA LEU A 334 -10.74 -20.03 21.42
C LEU A 334 -10.09 -21.37 21.76
N GLY A 335 -10.10 -21.78 23.03
CA GLY A 335 -9.12 -22.72 23.56
C GLY A 335 -7.77 -22.06 23.85
N HIS A 336 -6.77 -22.87 24.18
CA HIS A 336 -5.44 -22.39 24.49
C HIS A 336 -4.56 -22.36 23.25
N THR A 337 -4.34 -21.16 22.71
CA THR A 337 -3.48 -20.90 21.53
C THR A 337 -1.97 -20.89 21.84
N GLU A 338 -1.56 -21.55 22.94
CA GLU A 338 -0.16 -21.80 23.31
C GLU A 338 0.79 -20.59 23.12
N GLY A 339 1.74 -20.63 22.17
CA GLY A 339 2.67 -19.53 21.90
C GLY A 339 1.98 -18.19 21.56
N ALA A 340 0.77 -18.24 20.99
CA ALA A 340 -0.07 -17.09 20.66
C ALA A 340 -1.09 -16.70 21.76
N ALA A 341 -1.08 -17.36 22.92
CA ALA A 341 -2.09 -17.13 23.96
C ALA A 341 -2.03 -15.73 24.57
N GLY A 342 -0.82 -15.20 24.76
CA GLY A 342 -0.60 -13.85 25.29
C GLY A 342 -1.13 -12.78 24.32
N ILE A 343 -0.84 -12.91 23.03
CA ILE A 343 -1.29 -11.94 22.03
C ILE A 343 -2.81 -11.99 21.81
N ALA A 344 -3.45 -13.16 21.87
CA ALA A 344 -4.91 -13.27 21.78
C ALA A 344 -5.62 -12.48 22.90
N GLY A 345 -5.16 -12.64 24.14
CA GLY A 345 -5.66 -11.88 25.29
C GLY A 345 -5.33 -10.39 25.23
N LEU A 346 -4.13 -10.03 24.74
CA LEU A 346 -3.74 -8.65 24.53
C LEU A 346 -4.63 -7.95 23.50
N ILE A 347 -4.86 -8.56 22.33
CA ILE A 347 -5.71 -8.00 21.27
C ILE A 347 -7.14 -7.82 21.79
N LYS A 348 -7.73 -8.81 22.47
CA LYS A 348 -9.05 -8.68 23.11
C LYS A 348 -9.10 -7.45 24.03
N THR A 349 -8.07 -7.26 24.84
CA THR A 349 -8.01 -6.17 25.82
C THR A 349 -7.83 -4.81 25.15
N VAL A 350 -6.98 -4.74 24.10
CA VAL A 350 -6.81 -3.54 23.28
C VAL A 350 -8.13 -3.15 22.60
N LEU A 351 -8.82 -4.10 21.96
CA LEU A 351 -10.12 -3.86 21.34
C LEU A 351 -11.18 -3.44 22.37
N ALA A 352 -11.18 -4.05 23.55
CA ALA A 352 -12.09 -3.67 24.63
C ALA A 352 -11.88 -2.23 25.11
N LEU A 353 -10.62 -1.79 25.23
CA LEU A 353 -10.26 -0.41 25.55
C LEU A 353 -10.64 0.56 24.42
N HIS A 354 -10.46 0.15 23.17
CA HIS A 354 -10.82 0.93 21.98
C HIS A 354 -12.34 1.12 21.85
N HIS A 355 -13.12 0.03 21.91
CA HIS A 355 -14.58 0.04 21.82
C HIS A 355 -15.28 0.43 23.13
N ARG A 356 -14.52 0.62 24.22
CA ARG A 356 -15.04 0.99 25.55
C ARG A 356 -16.00 -0.03 26.16
N ILE A 357 -15.84 -1.30 25.82
CA ILE A 357 -16.66 -2.40 26.30
C ILE A 357 -15.81 -3.66 26.43
N VAL A 358 -15.94 -4.38 27.54
CA VAL A 358 -15.29 -5.68 27.75
C VAL A 358 -16.31 -6.79 27.47
N PRO A 359 -16.04 -7.71 26.52
CA PRO A 359 -16.92 -8.84 26.24
C PRO A 359 -17.05 -9.79 27.43
N ALA A 360 -18.19 -10.48 27.56
CA ALA A 360 -18.38 -11.50 28.58
C ALA A 360 -17.40 -12.67 28.41
N SER A 361 -17.10 -13.37 29.50
CA SER A 361 -16.30 -14.60 29.44
C SER A 361 -17.22 -15.80 29.25
N LEU A 362 -16.86 -16.69 28.32
CA LEU A 362 -17.58 -17.94 28.15
C LEU A 362 -17.45 -18.80 29.41
N PHE A 363 -18.50 -19.56 29.74
CA PHE A 363 -18.63 -20.37 30.96
C PHE A 363 -18.75 -19.60 32.29
N ALA A 364 -18.81 -18.27 32.25
CA ALA A 364 -18.91 -17.44 33.47
C ALA A 364 -20.18 -17.69 34.31
N ASP A 365 -21.27 -18.18 33.69
CA ASP A 365 -22.51 -18.50 34.39
C ASP A 365 -22.38 -19.67 35.38
N ARG A 366 -21.32 -20.47 35.22
CA ARG A 366 -21.00 -21.63 36.07
C ARG A 366 -19.77 -21.37 36.95
N GLU A 367 -19.60 -20.13 37.40
CA GLU A 367 -18.51 -19.71 38.30
C GLU A 367 -18.26 -20.72 39.44
N ASN A 368 -17.00 -21.10 39.66
CA ASN A 368 -16.63 -22.00 40.74
C ASN A 368 -16.66 -21.29 42.11
N PRO A 369 -17.58 -21.64 43.04
CA PRO A 369 -17.70 -20.99 44.33
C PRO A 369 -16.47 -21.19 45.23
N GLN A 370 -15.65 -22.22 44.98
CA GLN A 370 -14.43 -22.49 45.76
C GLN A 370 -13.33 -21.44 45.51
N LEU A 371 -13.37 -20.73 44.38
CA LEU A 371 -12.42 -19.67 44.07
C LEU A 371 -12.64 -18.41 44.92
N ARG A 372 -13.86 -18.23 45.47
CA ARG A 372 -14.25 -17.13 46.36
C ARG A 372 -13.89 -15.74 45.77
N LEU A 373 -14.17 -15.53 44.48
CA LEU A 373 -13.81 -14.31 43.76
C LEU A 373 -14.31 -13.03 44.44
N GLY A 374 -15.58 -13.05 44.90
CA GLY A 374 -16.18 -11.91 45.61
C GLY A 374 -15.43 -11.53 46.90
N GLU A 375 -15.03 -12.53 47.71
CA GLU A 375 -14.22 -12.31 48.93
C GLU A 375 -12.83 -11.75 48.61
N ARG A 376 -12.34 -11.97 47.38
CA ARG A 376 -11.03 -11.54 46.87
C ARG A 376 -11.09 -10.20 46.13
N GLY A 377 -12.23 -9.49 46.15
CA GLY A 377 -12.38 -8.22 45.44
C GLY A 377 -12.38 -8.35 43.92
N MET A 378 -12.75 -9.53 43.40
CA MET A 378 -12.82 -9.86 41.98
C MET A 378 -14.25 -10.26 41.60
N ARG A 379 -14.61 -10.15 40.32
CA ARG A 379 -15.88 -10.67 39.78
C ARG A 379 -15.69 -11.25 38.39
N LEU A 380 -16.20 -12.45 38.16
CA LEU A 380 -16.18 -13.07 36.83
C LEU A 380 -17.19 -12.36 35.91
N LEU A 381 -16.79 -12.08 34.68
CA LEU A 381 -17.58 -11.24 33.78
C LEU A 381 -18.64 -12.04 33.01
N LYS A 382 -19.87 -12.09 33.56
CA LYS A 382 -21.03 -12.84 33.01
C LYS A 382 -21.76 -12.14 31.87
N SER A 383 -21.63 -10.82 31.77
CA SER A 383 -22.24 -10.01 30.71
C SER A 383 -21.29 -8.91 30.26
N PRO A 384 -21.43 -8.36 29.04
CA PRO A 384 -20.56 -7.28 28.57
C PRO A 384 -20.55 -6.09 29.54
N MET A 385 -19.36 -5.54 29.81
CA MET A 385 -19.17 -4.41 30.72
C MET A 385 -18.71 -3.17 29.97
N ARG A 386 -19.45 -2.07 30.06
CA ARG A 386 -18.99 -0.76 29.58
C ARG A 386 -17.91 -0.20 30.49
N LEU A 387 -16.85 0.33 29.88
CA LEU A 387 -15.78 0.98 30.62
C LEU A 387 -16.20 2.40 31.05
N PRO A 388 -15.81 2.87 32.26
CA PRO A 388 -16.12 4.23 32.76
C PRO A 388 -15.69 5.31 31.77
N ARG A 389 -16.22 6.54 31.82
CA ARG A 389 -15.69 7.64 30.98
C ARG A 389 -14.28 8.05 31.43
N GLY A 390 -13.43 8.49 30.50
CA GLY A 390 -12.06 8.92 30.79
C GLY A 390 -11.02 7.83 30.56
N GLU A 391 -9.90 7.86 31.26
CA GLU A 391 -8.90 6.81 31.17
C GLU A 391 -9.46 5.50 31.75
N SER A 392 -9.25 4.38 31.06
CA SER A 392 -9.56 3.05 31.59
C SER A 392 -8.34 2.16 31.46
N LEU A 393 -8.07 1.37 32.49
CA LEU A 393 -6.88 0.52 32.59
C LEU A 393 -7.28 -0.95 32.70
N ALA A 394 -6.51 -1.82 32.05
CA ALA A 394 -6.71 -3.26 32.06
C ALA A 394 -5.37 -4.00 32.15
N GLY A 395 -5.37 -5.18 32.79
CA GLY A 395 -4.23 -6.08 32.86
C GLY A 395 -4.36 -7.27 31.93
N VAL A 396 -3.24 -7.82 31.47
CA VAL A 396 -3.17 -9.06 30.67
C VAL A 396 -2.10 -9.96 31.26
N SER A 397 -2.46 -11.19 31.62
CA SER A 397 -1.54 -12.19 32.19
C SER A 397 -1.29 -13.35 31.23
N SER A 398 -0.04 -13.82 31.16
CA SER A 398 0.26 -15.12 30.57
C SER A 398 1.39 -15.83 31.31
N PHE A 399 1.17 -17.08 31.69
CA PHE A 399 2.08 -17.86 32.52
C PHE A 399 2.53 -19.11 31.76
N GLY A 400 3.83 -19.22 31.48
CA GLY A 400 4.40 -20.34 30.75
C GLY A 400 4.55 -21.57 31.63
N MET A 401 4.34 -22.76 31.06
CA MET A 401 4.50 -24.03 31.77
C MET A 401 5.91 -24.21 32.38
N GLY A 402 6.94 -23.61 31.80
CA GLY A 402 8.31 -23.61 32.35
C GLY A 402 8.53 -22.64 33.52
N GLY A 403 7.50 -21.93 33.99
CA GLY A 403 7.56 -21.01 35.13
C GLY A 403 7.81 -19.54 34.76
N THR A 404 8.03 -19.21 33.49
CA THR A 404 8.18 -17.81 33.05
C THR A 404 6.81 -17.13 33.03
N ASN A 405 6.64 -16.06 33.80
CA ASN A 405 5.40 -15.31 33.89
C ASN A 405 5.53 -13.95 33.22
N ALA A 406 4.49 -13.49 32.55
CA ALA A 406 4.40 -12.14 31.99
C ALA A 406 3.08 -11.47 32.41
N HIS A 407 3.15 -10.17 32.71
CA HIS A 407 1.97 -9.33 32.91
C HIS A 407 2.14 -7.97 32.24
N ALA A 408 1.11 -7.50 31.54
CA ALA A 408 1.08 -6.21 30.85
C ALA A 408 -0.09 -5.35 31.37
N VAL A 409 0.12 -4.04 31.45
CA VAL A 409 -0.86 -3.04 31.85
C VAL A 409 -1.14 -2.12 30.67
N LEU A 410 -2.38 -2.12 30.21
CA LEU A 410 -2.86 -1.34 29.07
C LEU A 410 -3.77 -0.20 29.56
N GLY A 411 -3.70 0.94 28.89
CA GLY A 411 -4.59 2.07 29.06
C GLY A 411 -5.30 2.44 27.77
N SER A 412 -6.48 3.03 27.87
CA SER A 412 -7.20 3.57 26.71
C SER A 412 -6.39 4.68 26.02
N ALA A 413 -6.50 4.77 24.69
CA ALA A 413 -5.85 5.79 23.90
C ALA A 413 -6.16 7.22 24.41
N PRO A 414 -5.20 8.18 24.32
CA PRO A 414 -5.44 9.57 24.65
C PRO A 414 -6.58 10.15 23.80
N ARG A 415 -7.43 11.00 24.41
CA ARG A 415 -8.44 11.73 23.64
C ARG A 415 -7.76 12.88 22.90
N ILE A 416 -7.53 12.70 21.61
CA ILE A 416 -7.12 13.80 20.73
C ILE A 416 -8.40 14.60 20.41
N PRO A 417 -8.48 15.91 20.74
CA PRO A 417 -9.60 16.74 20.34
C PRO A 417 -9.68 16.76 18.81
N VAL A 418 -10.69 16.10 18.23
CA VAL A 418 -10.99 16.28 16.81
C VAL A 418 -11.38 17.74 16.63
N ALA A 419 -10.63 18.48 15.80
CA ALA A 419 -10.92 19.88 15.52
C ALA A 419 -12.40 20.03 15.12
N ALA A 420 -13.12 20.92 15.82
CA ALA A 420 -14.57 21.07 15.67
C ALA A 420 -15.02 21.39 14.22
N GLY A 421 -14.10 21.80 13.34
CA GLY A 421 -14.33 22.04 11.92
C GLY A 421 -14.59 20.79 11.06
N ALA A 422 -14.14 19.59 11.48
CA ALA A 422 -14.28 18.35 10.70
C ALA A 422 -15.74 17.85 10.57
N ARG A 423 -16.69 18.43 11.31
CA ARG A 423 -18.14 18.12 11.21
C ARG A 423 -18.95 19.18 10.47
N THR A 424 -18.30 20.18 9.88
CA THR A 424 -18.99 21.20 9.08
C THR A 424 -19.40 20.63 7.72
N GLY A 425 -20.50 21.12 7.14
CA GLY A 425 -21.02 20.65 5.85
C GLY A 425 -20.00 20.73 4.70
N ALA A 426 -19.00 21.62 4.79
CA ALA A 426 -17.92 21.77 3.83
C ALA A 426 -17.03 20.51 3.68
N ALA A 427 -16.93 19.67 4.71
CA ALA A 427 -16.17 18.41 4.64
C ALA A 427 -16.90 17.30 3.84
N ARG A 428 -18.19 17.49 3.52
CA ARG A 428 -18.97 16.53 2.71
C ARG A 428 -18.76 16.68 1.21
N ASP A 429 -18.31 17.84 0.75
CA ASP A 429 -18.22 18.18 -0.67
C ASP A 429 -16.78 18.13 -1.21
N ALA A 430 -15.79 17.89 -0.35
CA ALA A 430 -14.38 17.85 -0.75
C ALA A 430 -14.08 16.59 -1.60
N VAL A 431 -13.62 16.82 -2.82
CA VAL A 431 -13.18 15.74 -3.71
C VAL A 431 -11.82 15.21 -3.24
N GLY A 432 -11.70 13.90 -3.04
CA GLY A 432 -10.44 13.21 -2.81
C GLY A 432 -10.12 12.25 -3.96
N VAL A 433 -8.92 11.65 -3.93
CA VAL A 433 -8.53 10.57 -4.85
C VAL A 433 -8.40 9.28 -4.05
N PHE A 434 -9.27 8.30 -4.28
CA PHE A 434 -9.17 7.00 -3.61
C PHE A 434 -8.28 6.06 -4.40
N THR A 435 -7.29 5.43 -3.75
CA THR A 435 -6.31 4.55 -4.40
C THR A 435 -6.40 3.12 -3.87
N VAL A 436 -6.22 2.15 -4.76
CA VAL A 436 -5.99 0.74 -4.40
C VAL A 436 -4.93 0.19 -5.35
N SER A 437 -4.00 -0.61 -4.82
CA SER A 437 -3.04 -1.32 -5.65
C SER A 437 -3.06 -2.83 -5.40
N GLY A 438 -2.67 -3.62 -6.41
CA GLY A 438 -2.49 -5.07 -6.34
C GLY A 438 -1.22 -5.51 -7.05
N ASP A 439 -0.70 -6.67 -6.66
CA ASP A 439 0.48 -7.31 -7.28
C ASP A 439 0.16 -7.99 -8.62
N THR A 440 -1.11 -8.30 -8.85
CA THR A 440 -1.68 -8.82 -10.10
C THR A 440 -3.01 -8.12 -10.44
N PRO A 441 -3.49 -8.15 -11.69
CA PRO A 441 -4.82 -7.65 -12.05
C PRO A 441 -5.95 -8.32 -11.24
N GLU A 442 -5.83 -9.62 -10.98
CA GLU A 442 -6.76 -10.42 -10.18
C GLU A 442 -6.77 -9.93 -8.73
N ALA A 443 -5.59 -9.71 -8.14
CA ALA A 443 -5.49 -9.23 -6.78
C ALA A 443 -6.03 -7.80 -6.64
N LEU A 444 -5.78 -6.91 -7.61
CA LEU A 444 -6.39 -5.58 -7.63
C LEU A 444 -7.93 -5.68 -7.60
N ARG A 445 -8.52 -6.52 -8.46
CA ARG A 445 -9.99 -6.71 -8.51
C ARG A 445 -10.55 -7.26 -7.19
N ARG A 446 -9.90 -8.27 -6.60
CA ARG A 446 -10.31 -8.82 -5.29
C ARG A 446 -10.31 -7.74 -4.21
N ASN A 447 -9.23 -6.95 -4.16
CA ASN A 447 -9.10 -5.88 -3.17
C ASN A 447 -10.10 -4.74 -3.41
N LEU A 448 -10.38 -4.37 -4.66
CA LEU A 448 -11.42 -3.39 -5.00
C LEU A 448 -12.81 -3.84 -4.51
N ALA A 449 -13.17 -5.12 -4.73
CA ALA A 449 -14.43 -5.67 -4.25
C ALA A 449 -14.51 -5.64 -2.72
N ALA A 450 -13.45 -6.06 -2.03
CA ALA A 450 -13.40 -6.04 -0.56
C ALA A 450 -13.49 -4.62 0.02
N GLN A 451 -12.87 -3.63 -0.63
CA GLN A 451 -13.05 -2.23 -0.23
C GLN A 451 -14.49 -1.74 -0.49
N ALA A 452 -15.11 -2.10 -1.61
CA ALA A 452 -16.47 -1.70 -1.92
C ALA A 452 -17.46 -2.17 -0.85
N ASP A 453 -17.35 -3.43 -0.43
CA ASP A 453 -18.22 -4.00 0.61
C ASP A 453 -17.98 -3.36 1.97
N ALA A 454 -16.71 -3.12 2.34
CA ALA A 454 -16.36 -2.45 3.57
C ALA A 454 -16.88 -1.00 3.63
N VAL A 455 -16.76 -0.24 2.54
CA VAL A 455 -17.26 1.14 2.46
C VAL A 455 -18.79 1.17 2.47
N ALA A 456 -19.45 0.23 1.77
CA ALA A 456 -20.92 0.14 1.73
C ALA A 456 -21.55 -0.16 3.10
N ALA A 457 -20.81 -0.81 4.01
CA ALA A 457 -21.26 -1.07 5.38
C ALA A 457 -21.15 0.17 6.31
N ARG A 458 -20.53 1.27 5.86
CA ARG A 458 -20.35 2.50 6.65
C ARG A 458 -21.55 3.44 6.50
N PRO A 459 -21.80 4.31 7.50
CA PRO A 459 -22.74 5.40 7.33
C PRO A 459 -22.32 6.33 6.18
N ARG A 460 -23.29 6.82 5.41
CA ARG A 460 -23.04 7.77 4.32
C ARG A 460 -22.34 9.04 4.82
N GLY A 461 -21.32 9.47 4.08
CA GLY A 461 -20.54 10.66 4.41
C GLY A 461 -19.52 11.05 3.34
N GLY A 462 -18.73 12.08 3.61
CA GLY A 462 -17.64 12.51 2.73
C GLY A 462 -16.50 11.47 2.68
N ALA A 463 -15.86 11.34 1.52
CA ALA A 463 -14.84 10.33 1.27
C ALA A 463 -13.40 10.82 1.48
N ALA A 464 -13.18 12.12 1.74
CA ALA A 464 -11.84 12.71 1.78
C ALA A 464 -10.87 12.01 2.77
N ALA A 465 -11.32 11.68 3.98
CA ALA A 465 -10.48 10.96 4.97
C ALA A 465 -10.17 9.51 4.55
N LEU A 466 -11.12 8.84 3.87
CA LEU A 466 -10.88 7.51 3.30
C LEU A 466 -9.87 7.58 2.14
N CYS A 467 -9.97 8.60 1.30
CA CYS A 467 -9.02 8.86 0.21
C CYS A 467 -7.62 9.10 0.77
N TRP A 468 -7.49 10.03 1.73
CA TRP A 468 -6.24 10.29 2.46
C TRP A 468 -5.61 9.01 3.03
N SER A 469 -6.41 8.19 3.70
CA SER A 469 -5.94 6.92 4.26
C SER A 469 -5.47 5.96 3.16
N SER A 470 -6.23 5.85 2.08
CA SER A 470 -5.91 4.96 0.97
C SER A 470 -4.61 5.35 0.26
N ASN A 471 -4.33 6.65 0.16
CA ASN A 471 -3.14 7.21 -0.47
C ASN A 471 -1.84 6.94 0.31
N ARG A 472 -1.96 6.59 1.59
CA ARG A 472 -0.82 6.25 2.47
C ARG A 472 -0.64 4.76 2.70
N ILE A 473 -1.71 3.98 2.54
CA ILE A 473 -1.75 2.57 2.96
C ILE A 473 -1.79 1.64 1.75
N LYS A 474 -2.62 1.96 0.75
CA LYS A 474 -2.99 1.08 -0.36
C LYS A 474 -2.26 1.46 -1.64
N THR A 475 -1.00 1.81 -1.49
CA THR A 475 -0.10 2.26 -2.55
C THR A 475 1.10 1.31 -2.68
N GLY A 476 1.85 1.43 -3.77
CA GLY A 476 3.14 0.76 -3.94
C GLY A 476 3.13 -0.56 -4.72
N LEU A 477 1.98 -1.19 -4.93
CA LEU A 477 1.90 -2.38 -5.79
C LEU A 477 1.70 -2.02 -7.28
N PRO A 478 2.13 -2.89 -8.22
CA PRO A 478 2.27 -2.51 -9.63
C PRO A 478 0.98 -2.23 -10.39
N TYR A 479 -0.13 -2.86 -10.02
CA TYR A 479 -1.43 -2.65 -10.66
C TYR A 479 -2.21 -1.65 -9.84
N ARG A 480 -2.40 -0.44 -10.39
CA ARG A 480 -2.93 0.71 -9.66
C ARG A 480 -4.33 1.10 -10.12
N PHE A 481 -5.22 1.34 -9.16
CA PHE A 481 -6.50 2.00 -9.33
C PHE A 481 -6.47 3.36 -8.65
N ALA A 482 -7.07 4.37 -9.30
CA ALA A 482 -7.38 5.64 -8.67
C ALA A 482 -8.62 6.26 -9.29
N ALA A 483 -9.50 6.80 -8.45
CA ALA A 483 -10.70 7.53 -8.87
C ALA A 483 -10.95 8.77 -8.00
N PRO A 484 -11.33 9.91 -8.60
CA PRO A 484 -11.80 11.06 -7.87
C PRO A 484 -13.21 10.81 -7.32
N VAL A 485 -13.43 11.03 -6.02
CA VAL A 485 -14.70 10.77 -5.35
C VAL A 485 -14.99 11.82 -4.29
N ARG A 486 -16.27 12.16 -4.08
CA ARG A 486 -16.70 13.10 -3.03
C ARG A 486 -17.25 12.40 -1.80
N ASP A 487 -18.02 11.34 -2.02
CA ASP A 487 -18.74 10.65 -0.96
C ASP A 487 -18.60 9.13 -1.07
N THR A 488 -19.07 8.45 -0.03
CA THR A 488 -19.02 6.99 0.07
C THR A 488 -19.86 6.28 -0.99
N ASP A 489 -20.95 6.89 -1.49
CA ASP A 489 -21.81 6.25 -2.50
C ASP A 489 -21.13 6.29 -3.88
N GLU A 490 -20.54 7.43 -4.26
CA GLU A 490 -19.70 7.57 -5.47
C GLU A 490 -18.50 6.60 -5.40
N LEU A 491 -17.84 6.51 -4.24
CA LEU A 491 -16.73 5.59 -4.02
C LEU A 491 -17.13 4.13 -4.22
N VAL A 492 -18.24 3.68 -3.62
CA VAL A 492 -18.72 2.30 -3.79
C VAL A 492 -19.05 2.01 -5.26
N ALA A 493 -19.67 2.95 -5.97
CA ALA A 493 -19.99 2.79 -7.38
C ALA A 493 -18.71 2.61 -8.23
N GLU A 494 -17.71 3.47 -8.03
CA GLU A 494 -16.42 3.39 -8.75
C GLU A 494 -15.66 2.10 -8.44
N LEU A 495 -15.59 1.69 -7.17
CA LEU A 495 -14.93 0.44 -6.77
C LEU A 495 -15.61 -0.79 -7.39
N ARG A 496 -16.94 -0.87 -7.36
CA ARG A 496 -17.70 -1.98 -7.97
C ARG A 496 -17.53 -2.02 -9.48
N ARG A 497 -17.55 -0.86 -10.14
CA ARG A 497 -17.33 -0.74 -11.58
C ARG A 497 -15.94 -1.24 -11.97
N ALA A 498 -14.91 -0.90 -11.19
CA ALA A 498 -13.54 -1.32 -11.44
C ALA A 498 -13.25 -2.78 -11.04
N ALA A 499 -14.00 -3.34 -10.09
CA ALA A 499 -13.88 -4.76 -9.70
C ALA A 499 -14.53 -5.71 -10.71
N ALA A 500 -15.49 -5.24 -11.51
CA ALA A 500 -16.19 -6.06 -12.50
C ALA A 500 -15.21 -6.62 -13.56
N PRO A 501 -15.41 -7.86 -14.04
CA PRO A 501 -14.62 -8.41 -15.14
C PRO A 501 -14.76 -7.52 -16.38
N GLN A 502 -13.65 -7.06 -16.95
CA GLN A 502 -13.64 -6.41 -18.25
C GLN A 502 -13.35 -7.45 -19.33
N ASP A 503 -14.05 -7.38 -20.46
CA ASP A 503 -13.67 -8.11 -21.66
C ASP A 503 -12.24 -7.68 -22.06
N ALA A 504 -11.45 -8.63 -22.57
CA ALA A 504 -9.99 -8.60 -22.70
C ALA A 504 -9.37 -7.52 -23.63
N ALA A 505 -10.04 -6.38 -23.86
CA ALA A 505 -9.63 -5.35 -24.83
C ALA A 505 -9.60 -3.90 -24.31
N GLY A 506 -9.74 -3.63 -23.00
CA GLY A 506 -9.61 -2.24 -22.51
C GLY A 506 -9.25 -2.13 -21.05
N SER A 507 -8.04 -1.66 -20.74
CA SER A 507 -7.57 -1.23 -19.40
C SER A 507 -7.43 -2.27 -18.27
N GLY A 508 -7.38 -3.57 -18.60
CA GLY A 508 -6.79 -4.56 -17.69
C GLY A 508 -5.35 -4.16 -17.38
N GLY A 509 -5.11 -3.76 -16.12
CA GLY A 509 -3.97 -2.94 -15.70
C GLY A 509 -2.67 -3.33 -16.38
N ARG A 510 -2.04 -2.37 -17.07
CA ARG A 510 -0.61 -2.48 -17.32
C ARG A 510 0.10 -2.22 -16.00
N PRO A 511 1.21 -2.90 -15.69
CA PRO A 511 2.08 -2.44 -14.63
C PRO A 511 2.40 -0.97 -14.88
N TRP A 512 2.29 -0.15 -13.83
CA TRP A 512 2.63 1.27 -13.86
C TRP A 512 3.99 1.51 -14.56
N GLY A 513 4.03 2.53 -15.43
CA GLY A 513 5.26 3.01 -16.05
C GLY A 513 5.80 4.22 -15.30
N ARG A 514 6.77 4.92 -15.88
CA ARG A 514 7.07 6.30 -15.46
C ARG A 514 6.33 7.25 -16.40
N PRO A 515 5.33 8.02 -15.93
CA PRO A 515 4.63 8.94 -16.80
C PRO A 515 5.60 10.05 -17.25
N VAL A 516 5.64 10.31 -18.56
CA VAL A 516 6.36 11.44 -19.14
C VAL A 516 5.33 12.51 -19.45
N VAL A 517 5.39 13.61 -18.70
CA VAL A 517 4.36 14.64 -18.70
C VAL A 517 4.87 15.88 -19.44
N ALA A 518 4.04 16.49 -20.28
CA ALA A 518 4.32 17.79 -20.87
C ALA A 518 3.20 18.79 -20.56
N PHE A 519 3.56 20.02 -20.21
CA PHE A 519 2.60 21.09 -19.91
C PHE A 519 2.43 22.02 -21.10
N LEU A 520 1.18 22.29 -21.47
CA LEU A 520 0.78 23.15 -22.59
C LEU A 520 0.03 24.38 -22.05
N PHE A 521 0.67 25.54 -22.04
CA PHE A 521 0.15 26.77 -21.46
C PHE A 521 -0.69 27.56 -22.47
N THR A 522 -1.97 27.77 -22.14
CA THR A 522 -2.93 28.45 -23.02
C THR A 522 -2.61 29.93 -23.20
N GLY A 523 -2.83 30.43 -24.41
CA GLY A 523 -2.73 31.85 -24.74
C GLY A 523 -4.03 32.64 -24.48
N GLN A 524 -4.04 33.87 -24.97
CA GLN A 524 -5.18 34.80 -24.89
C GLN A 524 -6.37 34.31 -25.73
N GLY A 525 -7.60 34.57 -25.26
CA GLY A 525 -8.87 34.09 -25.81
C GLY A 525 -9.48 32.94 -25.02
N SER A 526 -8.77 32.43 -24.00
CA SER A 526 -9.25 31.39 -23.08
C SER A 526 -9.92 31.97 -21.83
N GLU A 527 -9.73 33.26 -21.57
CA GLU A 527 -10.28 33.96 -20.40
C GLU A 527 -11.81 34.07 -20.42
N TYR A 528 -12.38 34.09 -19.22
CA TYR A 528 -13.78 34.43 -18.98
C TYR A 528 -13.96 34.89 -17.54
N PRO A 529 -14.99 35.71 -17.25
CA PRO A 529 -15.26 36.16 -15.90
C PRO A 529 -15.56 34.98 -14.96
N GLY A 530 -14.92 34.95 -13.78
CA GLY A 530 -15.10 33.86 -12.81
C GLY A 530 -14.29 32.61 -13.09
N MET A 531 -13.33 32.65 -14.03
CA MET A 531 -12.50 31.48 -14.34
C MET A 531 -11.79 30.92 -13.11
N THR A 532 -11.72 29.60 -13.00
CA THR A 532 -11.07 28.85 -11.89
C THR A 532 -11.65 29.09 -10.49
N ALA A 533 -12.79 29.78 -10.33
CA ALA A 533 -13.37 30.05 -9.02
C ALA A 533 -13.76 28.77 -8.24
N GLY A 534 -14.27 27.75 -8.93
CA GLY A 534 -14.55 26.44 -8.33
C GLY A 534 -13.28 25.75 -7.83
N LEU A 535 -12.23 25.75 -8.65
CA LEU A 535 -10.92 25.20 -8.26
C LEU A 535 -10.30 25.95 -7.07
N HIS A 536 -10.40 27.29 -7.05
CA HIS A 536 -10.00 28.10 -5.89
C HIS A 536 -10.77 27.69 -4.64
N ARG A 537 -12.09 27.54 -4.69
CA ARG A 537 -12.85 27.09 -3.52
C ARG A 537 -12.39 25.72 -3.00
N ASP A 538 -12.08 24.79 -3.90
CA ASP A 538 -11.92 23.37 -3.54
C ASP A 538 -10.46 22.92 -3.33
N SER A 539 -9.46 23.61 -3.91
CA SER A 539 -8.05 23.21 -3.86
C SER A 539 -7.19 24.14 -2.99
N PRO A 540 -6.66 23.67 -1.84
CA PRO A 540 -5.78 24.48 -0.99
C PRO A 540 -4.51 24.93 -1.71
N ALA A 541 -3.86 24.04 -2.49
CA ALA A 541 -2.66 24.35 -3.23
C ALA A 541 -2.91 25.44 -4.28
N TYR A 542 -3.99 25.33 -5.06
CA TYR A 542 -4.32 26.33 -6.07
C TYR A 542 -4.58 27.71 -5.45
N ARG A 543 -5.29 27.78 -4.31
CA ARG A 543 -5.52 29.07 -3.61
C ARG A 543 -4.22 29.74 -3.21
N ARG A 544 -3.28 29.00 -2.65
CA ARG A 544 -1.98 29.55 -2.22
C ARG A 544 -1.20 30.07 -3.43
N HIS A 545 -1.09 29.29 -4.49
CA HIS A 545 -0.33 29.69 -5.67
C HIS A 545 -0.99 30.81 -6.48
N LEU A 546 -2.33 30.91 -6.46
CA LEU A 546 -3.02 32.08 -7.02
C LEU A 546 -2.77 33.34 -6.19
N ALA A 547 -2.69 33.23 -4.86
CA ALA A 547 -2.33 34.35 -4.00
C ALA A 547 -0.88 34.81 -4.22
N GLU A 548 0.06 33.87 -4.42
CA GLU A 548 1.45 34.18 -4.79
C GLU A 548 1.54 34.95 -6.12
N ALA A 549 0.79 34.51 -7.15
CA ALA A 549 0.72 35.21 -8.42
C ALA A 549 0.07 36.60 -8.28
N ASP A 550 -0.98 36.72 -7.46
CA ASP A 550 -1.66 37.98 -7.18
C ASP A 550 -0.73 39.00 -6.52
N GLU A 551 0.04 38.58 -5.52
CA GLU A 551 1.01 39.44 -4.83
C GLU A 551 2.08 39.98 -5.80
N ALA A 552 2.64 39.12 -6.65
CA ALA A 552 3.63 39.51 -7.65
C ALA A 552 3.06 40.47 -8.71
N LEU A 553 1.81 40.23 -9.17
CA LEU A 553 1.19 41.06 -10.21
C LEU A 553 0.65 42.38 -9.65
N ALA A 554 0.11 42.40 -8.43
CA ALA A 554 -0.49 43.60 -7.84
C ALA A 554 0.50 44.77 -7.72
N ALA A 555 1.78 44.46 -7.50
CA ALA A 555 2.87 45.45 -7.45
C ALA A 555 3.02 46.24 -8.76
N HIS A 556 2.65 45.65 -9.90
CA HIS A 556 2.79 46.24 -11.23
C HIS A 556 1.45 46.67 -11.83
N LEU A 557 0.38 45.91 -11.58
CA LEU A 557 -0.95 46.15 -12.14
C LEU A 557 -1.74 47.21 -11.34
N GLY A 558 -1.41 47.42 -10.07
CA GLY A 558 -2.09 48.37 -9.18
C GLY A 558 -3.46 47.92 -8.67
N THR A 559 -3.86 46.68 -8.94
CA THR A 559 -5.09 46.04 -8.43
C THR A 559 -4.88 44.54 -8.26
N SER A 560 -5.71 43.88 -7.45
CA SER A 560 -5.69 42.42 -7.33
C SER A 560 -6.21 41.77 -8.61
N VAL A 561 -5.37 40.95 -9.24
CA VAL A 561 -5.76 40.11 -10.37
C VAL A 561 -6.61 38.94 -9.90
N ARG A 562 -6.39 38.45 -8.67
CA ARG A 562 -7.21 37.39 -8.08
C ARG A 562 -8.66 37.83 -7.93
N GLU A 563 -8.90 39.04 -7.42
CA GLU A 563 -10.26 39.58 -7.34
C GLU A 563 -10.90 39.69 -8.73
N LEU A 564 -10.18 40.24 -9.71
CA LEU A 564 -10.62 40.32 -11.10
C LEU A 564 -11.01 38.95 -11.69
N ILE A 565 -10.19 37.92 -11.45
CA ILE A 565 -10.42 36.54 -11.92
C ILE A 565 -11.70 35.96 -11.30
N LEU A 566 -11.87 36.13 -9.97
CA LEU A 566 -12.89 35.45 -9.20
C LEU A 566 -14.24 36.17 -9.14
N SER A 567 -14.28 37.51 -9.32
CA SER A 567 -15.48 38.32 -9.10
C SER A 567 -16.46 38.37 -10.27
N GLY A 568 -16.16 37.70 -11.38
CA GLY A 568 -16.98 37.79 -12.59
C GLY A 568 -16.88 39.16 -13.29
N ASP A 569 -15.74 39.85 -13.18
CA ASP A 569 -15.54 41.16 -13.79
C ASP A 569 -15.20 41.06 -15.29
N GLU A 570 -16.02 41.68 -16.13
CA GLU A 570 -15.87 41.75 -17.60
C GLU A 570 -14.60 42.48 -18.06
N ARG A 571 -13.96 43.27 -17.19
CA ARG A 571 -12.65 43.88 -17.49
C ARG A 571 -11.59 42.84 -17.82
N VAL A 572 -11.76 41.58 -17.42
CA VAL A 572 -10.86 40.47 -17.75
C VAL A 572 -10.65 40.28 -19.26
N HIS A 573 -11.56 40.78 -20.11
CA HIS A 573 -11.43 40.73 -21.58
C HIS A 573 -10.53 41.82 -22.18
N ARG A 574 -10.15 42.84 -21.41
CA ARG A 574 -9.27 43.90 -21.92
C ARG A 574 -7.81 43.44 -21.86
N PRO A 575 -6.97 43.67 -22.89
CA PRO A 575 -5.61 43.14 -22.95
C PRO A 575 -4.75 43.44 -21.71
N GLU A 576 -4.89 44.62 -21.13
CA GLU A 576 -4.16 45.06 -19.92
C GLU A 576 -4.49 44.23 -18.67
N PHE A 577 -5.63 43.55 -18.66
CA PHE A 577 -6.11 42.69 -17.57
C PHE A 577 -6.09 41.20 -17.93
N ALA A 578 -6.46 40.86 -19.17
CA ALA A 578 -6.51 39.49 -19.69
C ALA A 578 -5.15 38.80 -19.57
N GLN A 579 -4.07 39.53 -19.92
CA GLN A 579 -2.74 38.95 -19.95
C GLN A 579 -2.22 38.60 -18.55
N PRO A 580 -2.20 39.54 -17.58
CA PRO A 580 -1.94 39.22 -16.18
C PRO A 580 -2.80 38.10 -15.62
N ALA A 581 -4.11 38.10 -15.94
CA ALA A 581 -5.04 37.12 -15.39
C ALA A 581 -4.76 35.69 -15.90
N LEU A 582 -4.50 35.52 -17.18
CA LEU A 582 -4.13 34.23 -17.76
C LEU A 582 -2.76 33.74 -17.29
N PHE A 583 -1.78 34.66 -17.16
CA PHE A 583 -0.48 34.32 -16.57
C PHE A 583 -0.64 33.84 -15.12
N ALA A 584 -1.44 34.54 -14.30
CA ALA A 584 -1.72 34.14 -12.93
C ALA A 584 -2.36 32.74 -12.84
N VAL A 585 -3.37 32.46 -13.67
CA VAL A 585 -4.00 31.13 -13.75
C VAL A 585 -3.00 30.07 -14.20
N GLY A 586 -2.22 30.35 -15.25
CA GLY A 586 -1.24 29.42 -15.78
C GLY A 586 -0.13 29.08 -14.77
N TYR A 587 0.40 30.10 -14.10
CA TYR A 587 1.34 29.94 -13.01
C TYR A 587 0.74 29.12 -11.87
N ALA A 588 -0.44 29.50 -11.37
CA ALA A 588 -1.07 28.83 -10.23
C ALA A 588 -1.37 27.34 -10.51
N LEU A 589 -1.85 27.00 -11.71
CA LEU A 589 -2.09 25.62 -12.13
C LEU A 589 -0.77 24.82 -12.22
N ALA A 590 0.25 25.35 -12.88
CA ALA A 590 1.54 24.68 -13.01
C ALA A 590 2.22 24.48 -11.64
N ARG A 591 2.17 25.49 -10.76
CA ARG A 591 2.67 25.40 -9.39
C ARG A 591 1.88 24.41 -8.53
N THR A 592 0.56 24.34 -8.70
CA THR A 592 -0.27 23.32 -8.05
C THR A 592 0.19 21.92 -8.44
N LEU A 593 0.33 21.63 -9.74
CA LEU A 593 0.77 20.31 -10.20
C LEU A 593 2.19 19.98 -9.74
N THR A 594 3.13 20.92 -9.84
CA THR A 594 4.51 20.72 -9.38
C THR A 594 4.61 20.54 -7.86
N SER A 595 3.77 21.22 -7.06
CA SER A 595 3.69 21.00 -5.61
C SER A 595 3.23 19.59 -5.25
N LEU A 596 2.40 18.98 -6.10
CA LEU A 596 1.98 17.57 -5.97
C LEU A 596 3.07 16.58 -6.45
N GLY A 597 4.27 17.05 -6.80
CA GLY A 597 5.37 16.22 -7.32
C GLY A 597 5.34 15.98 -8.83
N ILE A 598 4.40 16.58 -9.57
CA ILE A 598 4.29 16.42 -11.03
C ILE A 598 5.30 17.33 -11.73
N THR A 599 6.42 16.77 -12.17
CA THR A 599 7.46 17.52 -12.89
C THR A 599 7.30 17.34 -14.40
N PRO A 600 7.13 18.40 -15.21
CA PRO A 600 7.07 18.28 -16.66
C PRO A 600 8.44 17.94 -17.25
N ALA A 601 8.47 17.03 -18.21
CA ALA A 601 9.65 16.72 -19.02
C ALA A 601 9.94 17.80 -20.08
N ALA A 602 8.90 18.51 -20.52
CA ALA A 602 8.97 19.68 -21.37
C ALA A 602 7.75 20.57 -21.16
N VAL A 603 7.89 21.85 -21.49
CA VAL A 603 6.78 22.82 -21.48
C VAL A 603 6.64 23.48 -22.84
N LEU A 604 5.43 23.88 -23.17
CA LEU A 604 5.09 24.63 -24.38
C LEU A 604 4.09 25.71 -24.00
N GLY A 605 4.20 26.92 -24.54
CA GLY A 605 3.19 27.97 -24.36
C GLY A 605 2.73 28.55 -25.68
N HIS A 606 1.44 28.87 -25.80
CA HIS A 606 0.91 29.55 -26.99
C HIS A 606 0.88 31.06 -26.77
N SER A 607 1.71 31.81 -27.49
CA SER A 607 1.83 33.27 -27.36
C SER A 607 2.07 33.69 -25.89
N LEU A 608 1.10 34.37 -25.27
CA LEU A 608 1.11 34.74 -23.85
C LEU A 608 1.45 33.56 -22.92
N GLY A 609 1.01 32.34 -23.25
CA GLY A 609 1.27 31.14 -22.45
C GLY A 609 2.76 30.86 -22.26
N GLU A 610 3.64 31.33 -23.15
CA GLU A 610 5.09 31.15 -23.02
C GLU A 610 5.67 31.83 -21.78
N TYR A 611 5.06 32.90 -21.25
CA TYR A 611 5.54 33.55 -20.02
C TYR A 611 5.38 32.63 -18.81
N ALA A 612 4.22 31.98 -18.68
CA ALA A 612 4.00 30.99 -17.61
C ALA A 612 4.83 29.72 -17.83
N ALA A 613 5.05 29.32 -19.09
CA ALA A 613 5.96 28.22 -19.43
C ALA A 613 7.41 28.56 -19.05
N ALA A 614 7.88 29.78 -19.31
CA ALA A 614 9.22 30.25 -18.98
C ALA A 614 9.47 30.27 -17.47
N VAL A 615 8.48 30.70 -16.67
CA VAL A 615 8.56 30.61 -15.19
C VAL A 615 8.61 29.16 -14.73
N THR A 616 7.77 28.30 -15.31
CA THR A 616 7.77 26.86 -14.98
C THR A 616 9.09 26.18 -15.35
N ALA A 617 9.73 26.64 -16.42
CA ALA A 617 11.04 26.16 -16.86
C ALA A 617 12.22 26.75 -16.06
N GLY A 618 11.99 27.73 -15.19
CA GLY A 618 13.03 28.46 -14.47
C GLY A 618 13.80 29.47 -15.32
N ALA A 619 13.34 29.77 -16.54
CA ALA A 619 13.97 30.76 -17.41
C ALA A 619 13.68 32.21 -16.95
N LEU A 620 12.54 32.43 -16.29
CA LEU A 620 12.17 33.68 -15.64
C LEU A 620 11.76 33.44 -14.20
N SER A 621 12.00 34.43 -13.33
CA SER A 621 11.37 34.45 -12.00
C SER A 621 9.89 34.88 -12.10
N LEU A 622 9.09 34.56 -11.08
CA LEU A 622 7.69 34.98 -11.01
C LEU A 622 7.54 36.50 -11.13
N ASP A 623 8.33 37.25 -10.36
CA ASP A 623 8.30 38.72 -10.33
C ASP A 623 8.68 39.33 -11.69
N GLU A 624 9.74 38.80 -12.31
CA GLU A 624 10.20 39.27 -13.61
C GLU A 624 9.13 39.04 -14.70
N ALA A 625 8.54 37.84 -14.74
CA ALA A 625 7.46 37.53 -15.68
C ALA A 625 6.19 38.34 -15.39
N ALA A 626 5.84 38.56 -14.12
CA ALA A 626 4.70 39.39 -13.72
C ALA A 626 4.85 40.82 -14.25
N ARG A 627 6.03 41.44 -14.06
CA ARG A 627 6.37 42.76 -14.59
C ARG A 627 6.25 42.82 -16.11
N LEU A 628 6.84 41.84 -16.82
CA LEU A 628 6.83 41.80 -18.28
C LEU A 628 5.43 41.59 -18.87
N VAL A 629 4.62 40.71 -18.27
CA VAL A 629 3.25 40.45 -18.73
C VAL A 629 2.36 41.66 -18.54
N VAL A 630 2.45 42.35 -17.39
CA VAL A 630 1.72 43.62 -17.15
C VAL A 630 2.15 44.68 -18.16
N ARG A 631 3.46 44.82 -18.39
CA ARG A 631 4.00 45.79 -19.35
C ARG A 631 3.57 45.50 -20.77
N ARG A 632 3.62 44.22 -21.19
CA ARG A 632 3.14 43.74 -22.50
C ARG A 632 1.66 44.07 -22.69
N GLY A 633 0.83 43.74 -21.70
CA GLY A 633 -0.61 44.04 -21.71
C GLY A 633 -0.90 45.53 -21.89
N ALA A 634 -0.19 46.39 -21.14
CA ALA A 634 -0.31 47.85 -21.23
C ALA A 634 0.10 48.39 -22.61
N LEU A 635 1.28 48.00 -23.11
CA LEU A 635 1.78 48.43 -24.42
C LEU A 635 0.84 48.01 -25.56
N MET A 636 0.24 46.83 -25.48
CA MET A 636 -0.74 46.35 -26.46
C MET A 636 -2.08 47.08 -26.35
N GLY A 637 -2.48 47.49 -25.13
CA GLY A 637 -3.69 48.27 -24.90
C GLY A 637 -3.59 49.73 -25.34
N GLU A 638 -2.38 50.29 -25.42
CA GLU A 638 -2.11 51.65 -25.91
C GLU A 638 -2.20 51.78 -27.44
N LEU A 639 -2.22 50.67 -28.18
CA LEU A 639 -2.26 50.68 -29.63
C LEU A 639 -3.63 51.14 -30.17
N PRO A 640 -3.67 51.75 -31.37
CA PRO A 640 -4.93 52.12 -32.00
C PRO A 640 -5.78 50.90 -32.35
N ALA A 641 -7.10 51.01 -32.17
CA ALA A 641 -8.06 50.07 -32.71
C ALA A 641 -8.04 50.08 -34.26
N GLY A 642 -8.38 48.96 -34.90
CA GLY A 642 -8.46 48.85 -36.36
C GLY A 642 -7.81 47.58 -36.95
N GLY A 643 -7.09 46.82 -36.12
CA GLY A 643 -6.66 45.46 -36.43
C GLY A 643 -7.74 44.42 -36.10
N ALA A 644 -7.70 43.27 -36.77
CA ALA A 644 -8.51 42.11 -36.45
C ALA A 644 -7.70 40.82 -36.63
N MET A 645 -8.31 39.68 -36.27
CA MET A 645 -7.76 38.35 -36.54
C MET A 645 -8.88 37.39 -36.99
N ILE A 646 -8.57 36.50 -37.93
CA ILE A 646 -9.48 35.44 -38.41
C ILE A 646 -8.78 34.08 -38.32
N ALA A 647 -9.49 33.06 -37.84
CA ALA A 647 -9.07 31.67 -37.94
C ALA A 647 -9.63 31.07 -39.24
N ALA A 648 -8.78 30.44 -40.03
CA ALA A 648 -9.13 29.80 -41.30
C ALA A 648 -8.76 28.32 -41.28
N ALA A 649 -9.68 27.47 -41.76
CA ALA A 649 -9.44 26.05 -41.97
C ALA A 649 -8.63 25.80 -43.25
N ALA A 650 -7.44 26.41 -43.35
CA ALA A 650 -6.56 26.42 -44.51
C ALA A 650 -5.09 26.41 -44.07
N GLY A 651 -4.22 25.88 -44.93
CA GLY A 651 -2.77 25.87 -44.70
C GLY A 651 -2.08 27.18 -45.11
N PRO A 652 -0.84 27.44 -44.66
CA PRO A 652 -0.10 28.65 -45.00
C PRO A 652 0.14 28.81 -46.52
N GLU A 653 0.36 27.70 -47.23
CA GLU A 653 0.57 27.71 -48.68
C GLU A 653 -0.68 28.16 -49.45
N GLU A 654 -1.86 27.70 -49.02
CA GLU A 654 -3.16 28.09 -49.61
C GLU A 654 -3.50 29.56 -49.37
N LEU A 655 -2.97 30.14 -48.29
CA LEU A 655 -3.18 31.53 -47.91
C LEU A 655 -2.13 32.48 -48.49
N ALA A 656 -0.98 31.98 -48.95
CA ALA A 656 0.16 32.80 -49.36
C ALA A 656 -0.19 33.85 -50.43
N GLU A 657 -0.92 33.44 -51.48
CA GLU A 657 -1.34 34.36 -52.56
C GLU A 657 -2.32 35.43 -52.08
N LEU A 658 -3.24 35.07 -51.18
CA LEU A 658 -4.23 36.00 -50.62
C LEU A 658 -3.57 37.04 -49.71
N LEU A 659 -2.62 36.62 -48.88
CA LEU A 659 -1.90 37.51 -47.96
C LEU A 659 -0.95 38.45 -48.71
N ALA A 660 -0.30 37.96 -49.78
CA ALA A 660 0.56 38.79 -50.62
C ALA A 660 -0.21 39.95 -51.29
N GLY A 661 -1.51 39.76 -51.56
CA GLY A 661 -2.38 40.79 -52.13
C GLY A 661 -2.86 41.87 -51.16
N GLU A 662 -2.67 41.70 -49.84
CA GLU A 662 -3.23 42.55 -48.80
C GLU A 662 -2.12 43.03 -47.84
N PRO A 663 -1.50 44.20 -48.10
CA PRO A 663 -0.39 44.72 -47.29
C PRO A 663 -0.75 44.85 -45.80
N GLY A 664 0.17 44.39 -44.93
CA GLY A 664 -0.03 44.42 -43.48
C GLY A 664 -0.86 43.25 -42.94
N THR A 665 -1.28 42.30 -43.79
CA THR A 665 -1.84 41.01 -43.34
C THR A 665 -0.77 39.92 -43.33
N VAL A 666 -0.71 39.16 -42.23
CA VAL A 666 0.27 38.09 -42.05
C VAL A 666 -0.36 36.90 -41.34
N VAL A 667 0.31 35.76 -41.42
CA VAL A 667 0.02 34.63 -40.52
C VAL A 667 0.45 35.02 -39.11
N ALA A 668 -0.48 34.93 -38.17
CA ALA A 668 -0.24 35.16 -36.74
C ALA A 668 -0.04 33.86 -35.96
N ALA A 669 -0.67 32.75 -36.37
CA ALA A 669 -0.45 31.45 -35.76
C ALA A 669 -0.63 30.30 -36.75
N LEU A 670 0.23 29.31 -36.66
CA LEU A 670 0.17 28.02 -37.35
C LEU A 670 -0.12 26.93 -36.30
N ASN A 671 -1.40 26.68 -36.04
CA ASN A 671 -1.86 25.73 -35.03
C ASN A 671 -1.84 24.29 -35.54
N GLY A 672 -1.96 24.09 -36.85
CA GLY A 672 -1.92 22.79 -37.49
C GLY A 672 -1.87 22.91 -39.02
N PRO A 673 -1.77 21.78 -39.75
CA PRO A 673 -1.64 21.78 -41.21
C PRO A 673 -2.74 22.54 -41.96
N ALA A 674 -3.95 22.59 -41.40
CA ALA A 674 -5.10 23.32 -41.92
C ALA A 674 -5.81 24.15 -40.84
N ASP A 675 -5.05 24.68 -39.89
CA ASP A 675 -5.54 25.54 -38.79
C ASP A 675 -4.60 26.76 -38.66
N THR A 676 -4.92 27.81 -39.41
CA THR A 676 -4.10 29.03 -39.50
C THR A 676 -4.88 30.23 -39.00
N VAL A 677 -4.24 31.07 -38.20
CA VAL A 677 -4.78 32.38 -37.79
C VAL A 677 -4.07 33.47 -38.57
N VAL A 678 -4.85 34.34 -39.20
CA VAL A 678 -4.38 35.50 -39.96
C VAL A 678 -4.70 36.78 -39.19
N SER A 679 -3.76 37.72 -39.20
CA SER A 679 -3.82 38.99 -38.47
C SER A 679 -3.46 40.16 -39.36
N GLY A 680 -4.14 41.29 -39.19
CA GLY A 680 -3.90 42.50 -39.98
C GLY A 680 -5.05 43.52 -39.90
N PRO A 681 -5.08 44.52 -40.80
CA PRO A 681 -6.14 45.53 -40.85
C PRO A 681 -7.52 44.89 -41.03
N LEU A 682 -8.54 45.42 -40.34
CA LEU A 682 -9.90 44.86 -40.34
C LEU A 682 -10.47 44.70 -41.76
N GLU A 683 -10.38 45.74 -42.60
CA GLU A 683 -10.93 45.72 -43.95
C GLU A 683 -10.28 44.66 -44.85
N ALA A 684 -8.97 44.45 -44.69
CA ALA A 684 -8.22 43.44 -45.43
C ALA A 684 -8.66 42.02 -45.02
N LEU A 685 -8.82 41.77 -43.72
CA LEU A 685 -9.30 40.48 -43.22
C LEU A 685 -10.76 40.20 -43.58
N GLU A 686 -11.61 41.23 -43.70
CA GLU A 686 -12.98 41.05 -44.21
C GLU A 686 -12.99 40.65 -45.69
N ARG A 687 -12.06 41.16 -46.51
CA ARG A 687 -11.89 40.74 -47.91
C ARG A 687 -11.39 39.30 -48.00
N ILE A 688 -10.29 38.98 -47.30
CA ILE A 688 -9.75 37.62 -47.24
C ILE A 688 -10.81 36.63 -46.73
N GLY A 689 -11.54 36.99 -45.67
CA GLY A 689 -12.59 36.15 -45.10
C GLY A 689 -13.73 35.88 -46.07
N ARG A 690 -14.19 36.88 -46.83
CA ARG A 690 -15.22 36.68 -47.88
C ARG A 690 -14.71 35.79 -49.01
N GLU A 691 -13.47 35.96 -49.43
CA GLU A 691 -12.89 35.16 -50.50
C GLU A 691 -12.72 33.71 -50.09
N LEU A 692 -12.18 33.45 -48.90
CA LEU A 692 -12.07 32.12 -48.32
C LEU A 692 -13.45 31.46 -48.16
N ALA A 693 -14.44 32.19 -47.66
CA ALA A 693 -15.81 31.68 -47.56
C ALA A 693 -16.39 31.34 -48.95
N GLY A 694 -16.10 32.16 -49.98
CA GLY A 694 -16.48 31.88 -51.37
C GLY A 694 -15.80 30.63 -51.95
N ARG A 695 -14.60 30.28 -51.47
CA ARG A 695 -13.89 29.04 -51.79
C ARG A 695 -14.35 27.84 -50.94
N GLY A 696 -15.35 28.01 -50.08
CA GLY A 696 -15.84 26.96 -49.17
C GLY A 696 -14.97 26.69 -47.95
N VAL A 697 -13.95 27.52 -47.70
CA VAL A 697 -13.08 27.43 -46.51
C VAL A 697 -13.82 27.99 -45.30
N ARG A 698 -13.81 27.25 -44.19
CA ARG A 698 -14.39 27.73 -42.93
C ARG A 698 -13.52 28.85 -42.35
N VAL A 699 -14.12 30.02 -42.11
CA VAL A 699 -13.47 31.17 -41.50
C VAL A 699 -14.26 31.62 -40.28
N LYS A 700 -13.56 31.98 -39.20
CA LYS A 700 -14.15 32.54 -37.98
C LYS A 700 -13.37 33.77 -37.52
N ARG A 701 -14.07 34.90 -37.34
CA ARG A 701 -13.48 36.09 -36.71
C ARG A 701 -13.20 35.82 -35.23
N LEU A 702 -12.01 36.20 -34.77
CA LEU A 702 -11.64 36.09 -33.36
C LEU A 702 -12.09 37.34 -32.59
N PRO A 703 -12.61 37.18 -31.35
CA PRO A 703 -13.09 38.29 -30.54
C PRO A 703 -11.92 39.04 -29.89
N VAL A 704 -11.06 39.65 -30.69
CA VAL A 704 -9.89 40.42 -30.25
C VAL A 704 -9.98 41.87 -30.71
N SER A 705 -9.39 42.77 -29.93
CA SER A 705 -9.40 44.22 -30.19
C SER A 705 -8.31 44.68 -31.16
N HIS A 706 -7.26 43.88 -31.36
CA HIS A 706 -6.06 44.23 -32.13
C HIS A 706 -5.60 43.07 -33.02
N ALA A 707 -4.72 43.39 -33.96
CA ALA A 707 -4.05 42.43 -34.85
C ALA A 707 -2.74 41.92 -34.20
N PHE A 708 -2.85 41.00 -33.23
CA PHE A 708 -1.68 40.41 -32.56
C PHE A 708 -0.81 39.59 -33.53
N HIS A 709 0.50 39.48 -33.27
CA HIS A 709 1.47 38.78 -34.14
C HIS A 709 1.43 39.30 -35.57
N SER A 710 1.52 40.63 -35.71
CA SER A 710 1.57 41.32 -36.99
C SER A 710 2.44 42.58 -36.91
N PRO A 711 2.81 43.18 -38.05
CA PRO A 711 3.56 44.45 -38.06
C PRO A 711 2.86 45.60 -37.30
N LEU A 712 1.55 45.52 -37.05
CA LEU A 712 0.81 46.49 -36.24
C LEU A 712 1.22 46.45 -34.75
N MET A 713 1.93 45.41 -34.30
CA MET A 713 2.48 45.30 -32.94
C MET A 713 3.85 45.96 -32.79
N ALA A 714 4.46 46.47 -33.87
CA ALA A 714 5.82 47.03 -33.84
C ALA A 714 6.05 48.12 -32.77
N PRO A 715 5.10 49.04 -32.47
CA PRO A 715 5.30 50.00 -31.39
C PRO A 715 5.36 49.32 -30.01
N ALA A 716 4.55 48.29 -29.77
CA ALA A 716 4.57 47.54 -28.52
C ALA A 716 5.84 46.68 -28.38
N ALA A 717 6.30 46.07 -29.47
CA ALA A 717 7.57 45.36 -29.51
C ALA A 717 8.78 46.26 -29.22
N ALA A 718 8.80 47.47 -29.79
CA ALA A 718 9.83 48.46 -29.51
C ALA A 718 9.86 48.84 -28.02
N GLY A 719 8.68 48.99 -27.39
CA GLY A 719 8.56 49.21 -25.94
C GLY A 719 9.15 48.04 -25.13
N LEU A 720 8.74 46.81 -25.42
CA LEU A 720 9.24 45.59 -24.76
C LEU A 720 10.76 45.41 -24.91
N ARG A 721 11.32 45.75 -26.08
CA ARG A 721 12.76 45.63 -26.34
C ARG A 721 13.61 46.54 -25.46
N THR A 722 13.02 47.61 -24.90
CA THR A 722 13.70 48.53 -23.97
C THR A 722 13.58 48.13 -22.51
N GLU A 723 12.74 47.14 -22.18
CA GLU A 723 12.60 46.65 -20.82
C GLU A 723 13.85 45.82 -20.44
N PRO A 724 14.45 46.04 -19.26
CA PRO A 724 15.48 45.14 -18.77
C PRO A 724 14.84 43.75 -18.58
N VAL A 725 15.52 42.65 -18.95
CA VAL A 725 15.01 41.29 -18.70
C VAL A 725 16.08 40.49 -17.98
N ARG A 726 15.75 40.00 -16.79
CA ARG A 726 16.59 39.04 -16.05
C ARG A 726 16.12 37.63 -16.36
N CYS A 727 16.87 36.93 -17.19
CA CYS A 727 16.56 35.56 -17.58
C CYS A 727 17.75 34.63 -17.36
N GLU A 728 17.44 33.37 -17.12
CA GLU A 728 18.40 32.27 -17.07
C GLU A 728 18.07 31.26 -18.18
N PRO A 729 19.02 30.41 -18.60
CA PRO A 729 18.70 29.28 -19.46
C PRO A 729 17.66 28.34 -18.79
N PRO A 730 16.70 27.79 -19.55
CA PRO A 730 15.65 26.95 -18.99
C PRO A 730 16.21 25.64 -18.40
N THR A 731 15.77 25.30 -17.19
CA THR A 731 16.07 24.02 -16.52
C THR A 731 15.16 22.88 -16.98
N VAL A 732 13.93 23.22 -17.39
CA VAL A 732 13.02 22.31 -18.11
C VAL A 732 12.96 22.75 -19.57
N PRO A 733 13.15 21.86 -20.56
CA PRO A 733 13.11 22.21 -21.98
C PRO A 733 11.80 22.92 -22.38
N VAL A 734 11.93 24.00 -23.16
CA VAL A 734 10.79 24.79 -23.65
C VAL A 734 10.63 24.58 -25.15
N ALA A 735 9.48 24.08 -25.60
CA ALA A 735 9.11 24.09 -27.01
C ALA A 735 8.63 25.49 -27.39
N SER A 736 9.53 26.29 -27.97
CA SER A 736 9.27 27.68 -28.34
C SER A 736 8.35 27.73 -29.55
N THR A 737 7.18 28.34 -29.38
CA THR A 737 6.27 28.62 -30.47
C THR A 737 6.75 29.80 -31.32
N ARG A 738 7.66 30.64 -30.84
CA ARG A 738 8.36 31.60 -31.71
C ARG A 738 9.25 30.89 -32.74
N HIS A 739 10.06 29.93 -32.31
CA HIS A 739 11.07 29.30 -33.18
C HIS A 739 10.61 27.98 -33.82
N GLY A 740 9.53 27.36 -33.33
CA GLY A 740 9.08 26.03 -33.77
C GLY A 740 10.04 24.90 -33.38
N ARG A 741 10.88 25.08 -32.34
CA ARG A 741 11.88 24.11 -31.88
C ARG A 741 12.02 24.10 -30.35
N MET A 742 12.71 23.08 -29.83
CA MET A 742 13.11 23.02 -28.43
C MET A 742 14.20 24.04 -28.08
N LEU A 743 14.06 24.67 -26.92
CA LEU A 743 15.04 25.52 -26.25
C LEU A 743 15.53 24.82 -24.98
N ARG A 744 16.84 24.78 -24.78
CA ARG A 744 17.48 24.10 -23.63
C ARG A 744 18.54 24.95 -22.95
N HIS A 745 19.25 25.75 -23.75
CA HIS A 745 20.33 26.62 -23.27
C HIS A 745 20.17 28.06 -23.77
N ASP A 746 19.11 28.31 -24.54
CA ASP A 746 18.79 29.60 -25.13
C ASP A 746 18.24 30.55 -24.05
N LEU A 747 18.65 31.82 -24.10
CA LEU A 747 18.08 32.86 -23.26
C LEU A 747 16.77 33.38 -23.87
N MET A 748 15.77 33.57 -23.02
CA MET A 748 14.51 34.23 -23.36
C MET A 748 14.58 35.70 -22.90
N ASP A 749 15.46 36.46 -23.54
CA ASP A 749 15.79 37.85 -23.19
C ASP A 749 14.77 38.86 -23.75
N ALA A 750 15.04 40.16 -23.57
CA ALA A 750 14.18 41.23 -24.07
C ALA A 750 13.98 41.16 -25.60
N GLY A 751 14.99 40.72 -26.35
CA GLY A 751 14.90 40.52 -27.79
C GLY A 751 13.92 39.40 -28.13
N TYR A 752 14.03 38.26 -27.44
CA TYR A 752 13.10 37.15 -27.60
C TYR A 752 11.63 37.57 -27.41
N TRP A 753 11.32 38.25 -26.30
CA TRP A 753 9.94 38.66 -25.99
C TRP A 753 9.41 39.78 -26.90
N ALA A 754 10.28 40.70 -27.30
CA ALA A 754 9.93 41.75 -28.26
C ALA A 754 9.64 41.17 -29.64
N ASP A 755 10.41 40.18 -30.10
CA ASP A 755 10.16 39.56 -31.40
C ASP A 755 8.92 38.64 -31.36
N GLN A 756 8.69 37.95 -30.24
CA GLN A 756 7.53 37.06 -30.04
C GLN A 756 6.18 37.78 -30.28
N ILE A 757 6.06 39.07 -29.98
CA ILE A 757 4.80 39.81 -30.14
C ILE A 757 4.47 40.12 -31.62
N GLU A 758 5.48 40.16 -32.49
CA GLU A 758 5.35 40.48 -33.92
C GLU A 758 5.34 39.22 -34.79
N GLU A 759 6.13 38.21 -34.40
CA GLU A 759 6.34 36.98 -35.17
C GLU A 759 5.20 35.95 -34.99
N PRO A 760 4.99 35.06 -35.98
CA PRO A 760 3.96 34.03 -35.92
C PRO A 760 4.19 33.00 -34.81
N VAL A 761 3.09 32.52 -34.22
CA VAL A 761 3.08 31.40 -33.28
C VAL A 761 3.11 30.07 -34.06
N LEU A 762 4.28 29.44 -34.14
CA LEU A 762 4.55 28.15 -34.79
C LEU A 762 4.18 26.95 -33.91
N MET A 763 2.92 26.89 -33.47
CA MET A 763 2.42 25.89 -32.51
C MET A 763 2.59 24.44 -32.97
N ASP A 764 2.22 24.10 -34.22
CA ASP A 764 2.33 22.71 -34.71
C ASP A 764 3.80 22.23 -34.78
N ALA A 765 4.70 23.10 -35.21
CA ALA A 765 6.13 22.81 -35.27
C ALA A 765 6.72 22.60 -33.86
N ALA A 766 6.39 23.50 -32.92
CA ALA A 766 6.84 23.41 -31.54
C ALA A 766 6.31 22.14 -30.84
N LEU A 767 5.01 21.82 -31.00
CA LEU A 767 4.44 20.59 -30.46
C LEU A 767 5.04 19.36 -31.12
N GLY A 768 5.27 19.38 -32.43
CA GLY A 768 5.98 18.31 -33.14
C GLY A 768 7.39 18.07 -32.59
N ALA A 769 8.15 19.15 -32.34
CA ALA A 769 9.47 19.08 -31.74
C ALA A 769 9.42 18.51 -30.31
N LEU A 770 8.47 18.95 -29.49
CA LEU A 770 8.24 18.43 -28.14
C LEU A 770 7.97 16.92 -28.17
N VAL A 771 7.03 16.49 -29.01
CA VAL A 771 6.64 15.07 -29.08
C VAL A 771 7.78 14.21 -29.58
N ALA A 772 8.54 14.68 -30.57
CA ALA A 772 9.71 13.96 -31.08
C ALA A 772 10.85 13.86 -30.05
N ASP A 773 11.02 14.88 -29.22
CA ASP A 773 12.12 14.98 -28.26
C ASP A 773 11.85 14.21 -26.96
N VAL A 774 10.67 14.36 -26.36
CA VAL A 774 10.36 13.75 -25.04
C VAL A 774 9.39 12.57 -25.09
N ALA A 775 8.71 12.33 -26.21
CA ALA A 775 7.72 11.26 -26.37
C ALA A 775 6.73 11.19 -25.18
N PRO A 776 5.96 12.27 -24.92
CA PRO A 776 5.14 12.36 -23.71
C PRO A 776 4.05 11.29 -23.70
N THR A 777 3.83 10.68 -22.53
CA THR A 777 2.69 9.79 -22.30
C THR A 777 1.45 10.57 -21.87
N HIS A 778 1.63 11.79 -21.34
CA HIS A 778 0.53 12.66 -20.92
C HIS A 778 0.78 14.10 -21.39
N LEU A 779 -0.23 14.72 -22.00
CA LEU A 779 -0.26 16.15 -22.28
C LEU A 779 -1.24 16.81 -21.32
N ILE A 780 -0.78 17.81 -20.57
CA ILE A 780 -1.59 18.54 -19.60
C ILE A 780 -1.75 19.99 -20.04
N GLU A 781 -3.00 20.41 -20.26
CA GLU A 781 -3.29 21.79 -20.61
C GLU A 781 -3.40 22.68 -19.37
N ILE A 782 -2.61 23.73 -19.36
CA ILE A 782 -2.48 24.68 -18.28
C ILE A 782 -3.15 25.98 -18.69
N GLY A 783 -4.42 26.13 -18.30
CA GLY A 783 -5.26 27.25 -18.66
C GLY A 783 -6.64 27.18 -18.01
N PRO A 784 -7.50 28.18 -18.23
CA PRO A 784 -8.89 28.18 -17.73
C PRO A 784 -9.89 27.49 -18.65
N ARG A 785 -9.50 27.15 -19.89
CA ARG A 785 -10.36 26.57 -20.94
C ARG A 785 -9.56 25.72 -21.93
N GLY A 786 -10.11 24.56 -22.29
CA GLY A 786 -9.45 23.61 -23.21
C GLY A 786 -9.46 24.06 -24.67
N THR A 787 -8.27 24.34 -25.20
CA THR A 787 -8.01 24.80 -26.57
C THR A 787 -6.82 24.08 -27.19
N LEU A 788 -5.69 24.00 -26.50
CA LEU A 788 -4.43 23.44 -27.00
C LEU A 788 -4.50 21.92 -27.17
N LEU A 789 -5.20 21.20 -26.30
CA LEU A 789 -5.39 19.75 -26.49
C LEU A 789 -6.26 19.45 -27.72
N GLN A 790 -7.20 20.33 -28.06
CA GLN A 790 -7.97 20.19 -29.29
C GLN A 790 -7.11 20.45 -30.53
N ILE A 791 -6.20 21.42 -30.45
CA ILE A 791 -5.21 21.68 -31.51
C ILE A 791 -4.29 20.46 -31.67
N ALA A 792 -3.75 19.92 -30.58
CA ALA A 792 -2.92 18.71 -30.59
C ALA A 792 -3.65 17.50 -31.21
N ALA A 793 -4.91 17.27 -30.82
CA ALA A 793 -5.74 16.19 -31.35
C ALA A 793 -5.95 16.32 -32.87
N ARG A 794 -6.32 17.52 -33.34
CA ARG A 794 -6.58 17.77 -34.78
C ARG A 794 -5.33 17.68 -35.63
N GLY A 795 -4.19 18.10 -35.08
CA GLY A 795 -2.89 17.98 -35.74
C GLY A 795 -2.35 16.54 -35.79
N GLY A 796 -3.02 15.58 -35.14
CA GLY A 796 -2.56 14.19 -35.07
C GLY A 796 -1.25 14.03 -34.30
N ARG A 797 -0.90 15.00 -33.44
CA ARG A 797 0.32 14.98 -32.63
C ARG A 797 0.08 14.16 -31.35
N ALA A 798 1.03 13.29 -31.01
CA ALA A 798 0.98 12.40 -29.82
C ALA A 798 -0.33 11.58 -29.68
N PRO A 799 -0.72 10.78 -30.68
CA PRO A 799 -2.00 10.04 -30.67
C PRO A 799 -2.11 8.97 -29.57
N ALA A 800 -0.97 8.59 -28.97
CA ALA A 800 -0.91 7.63 -27.87
C ALA A 800 -0.89 8.28 -26.47
N ALA A 801 -0.79 9.61 -26.38
CA ALA A 801 -0.74 10.32 -25.10
C ALA A 801 -2.14 10.55 -24.53
N GLU A 802 -2.29 10.45 -23.21
CA GLU A 802 -3.52 10.81 -22.51
C GLU A 802 -3.58 12.33 -22.34
N PHE A 803 -4.74 12.93 -22.65
CA PHE A 803 -4.95 14.38 -22.59
C PHE A 803 -5.69 14.74 -21.32
N LEU A 804 -5.07 15.57 -20.48
CA LEU A 804 -5.60 15.95 -19.17
C LEU A 804 -5.73 17.47 -19.06
N HIS A 805 -6.78 17.92 -18.38
CA HIS A 805 -6.99 19.35 -18.16
C HIS A 805 -7.57 19.57 -16.76
N PRO A 806 -6.83 20.18 -15.82
CA PRO A 806 -7.26 20.36 -14.44
C PRO A 806 -8.33 21.45 -14.24
N ALA A 807 -8.67 22.22 -15.28
CA ALA A 807 -9.63 23.33 -15.24
C ALA A 807 -10.26 23.63 -16.62
N PRO A 808 -11.02 22.70 -17.23
CA PRO A 808 -11.42 22.77 -18.64
C PRO A 808 -12.49 23.83 -18.97
N GLY A 809 -13.09 24.49 -17.96
CA GLY A 809 -14.12 25.51 -18.17
C GLY A 809 -14.80 25.98 -16.89
N ALA A 810 -15.89 26.74 -17.04
CA ALA A 810 -16.55 27.45 -15.93
C ALA A 810 -17.13 26.53 -14.84
N GLU A 811 -17.54 25.32 -15.20
CA GLU A 811 -18.06 24.32 -14.27
C GLU A 811 -16.95 23.50 -13.59
N ALA A 812 -15.68 23.78 -13.88
CA ALA A 812 -14.56 23.05 -13.29
C ALA A 812 -14.46 23.31 -11.78
N THR A 813 -14.20 22.23 -11.06
CA THR A 813 -14.08 22.19 -9.59
C THR A 813 -12.74 21.59 -9.20
N GLY A 814 -12.55 21.26 -7.91
CA GLY A 814 -11.43 20.42 -7.50
C GLY A 814 -11.41 19.02 -8.14
N ARG A 815 -12.52 18.57 -8.76
CA ARG A 815 -12.65 17.22 -9.32
C ARG A 815 -11.75 16.97 -10.53
N GLU A 816 -11.58 17.95 -11.41
CA GLU A 816 -10.75 17.82 -12.61
C GLU A 816 -9.26 17.74 -12.25
N LEU A 817 -8.83 18.48 -11.23
CA LEU A 817 -7.49 18.34 -10.64
C LEU A 817 -7.31 16.94 -10.04
N ALA A 818 -8.27 16.46 -9.23
CA ALA A 818 -8.24 15.12 -8.66
C ALA A 818 -8.21 14.02 -9.74
N ALA A 819 -8.95 14.20 -10.85
CA ALA A 819 -8.93 13.29 -11.99
C ALA A 819 -7.55 13.26 -12.68
N THR A 820 -6.92 14.43 -12.84
CA THR A 820 -5.55 14.57 -13.37
C THR A 820 -4.55 13.81 -12.50
N VAL A 821 -4.61 14.01 -11.18
CA VAL A 821 -3.76 13.28 -10.21
C VAL A 821 -4.01 11.77 -10.27
N ALA A 822 -5.28 11.35 -10.32
CA ALA A 822 -5.65 9.94 -10.42
C ALA A 822 -5.10 9.29 -11.70
N ALA A 823 -5.16 9.99 -12.85
CA ALA A 823 -4.60 9.50 -14.11
C ALA A 823 -3.08 9.32 -14.03
N LEU A 824 -2.37 10.33 -13.51
CA LEU A 824 -0.92 10.25 -13.36
C LEU A 824 -0.50 9.17 -12.36
N TYR A 825 -1.25 8.96 -11.28
CA TYR A 825 -0.99 7.86 -10.34
C TYR A 825 -1.14 6.48 -10.99
N ARG A 826 -2.18 6.28 -11.81
CA ARG A 826 -2.34 5.05 -12.62
C ARG A 826 -1.20 4.88 -13.63
N GLY A 827 -0.73 6.00 -14.20
CA GLY A 827 0.44 6.05 -15.06
C GLY A 827 1.76 5.77 -14.35
N GLY A 828 1.78 5.85 -13.02
CA GLY A 828 2.89 5.48 -12.15
C GLY A 828 3.63 6.62 -11.45
N LEU A 829 3.05 7.81 -11.42
CA LEU A 829 3.53 8.86 -10.53
C LEU A 829 3.15 8.53 -9.08
N ASP A 830 3.99 8.92 -8.12
CA ASP A 830 3.65 8.95 -6.70
C ASP A 830 3.46 10.41 -6.25
N PRO A 831 2.21 10.92 -6.19
CA PRO A 831 1.94 12.29 -5.80
C PRO A 831 2.27 12.57 -4.33
N LEU A 832 2.62 13.83 -4.05
CA LEU A 832 2.69 14.34 -2.68
C LEU A 832 1.26 14.61 -2.17
N TRP A 833 0.63 13.58 -1.63
CA TRP A 833 -0.79 13.59 -1.28
C TRP A 833 -1.16 14.67 -0.28
N GLU A 834 -0.25 15.09 0.61
CA GLU A 834 -0.48 16.19 1.56
C GLU A 834 -1.01 17.44 0.87
N GLU A 835 -0.48 17.77 -0.32
CA GLU A 835 -0.82 19.00 -1.03
C GLU A 835 -2.25 19.00 -1.60
N LEU A 836 -2.85 17.81 -1.76
CA LEU A 836 -4.22 17.67 -2.24
C LEU A 836 -5.26 17.94 -1.14
N TYR A 837 -4.91 17.70 0.12
CA TYR A 837 -5.87 17.72 1.24
C TYR A 837 -5.60 18.84 2.24
N GLU A 838 -6.69 19.48 2.67
CA GLU A 838 -6.68 20.35 3.85
C GLU A 838 -6.22 19.59 5.09
N PRO A 839 -5.50 20.24 6.04
CA PRO A 839 -5.07 19.59 7.28
C PRO A 839 -6.22 18.92 8.05
N GLY A 840 -7.44 19.48 7.99
CA GLY A 840 -8.63 18.91 8.63
C GLY A 840 -9.14 17.60 8.02
N HIS A 841 -8.73 17.26 6.80
CA HIS A 841 -9.11 16.01 6.11
C HIS A 841 -8.04 14.91 6.25
N ARG A 842 -6.86 15.23 6.81
CA ARG A 842 -5.73 14.31 6.98
C ARG A 842 -5.91 13.39 8.19
N VAL A 843 -7.05 12.72 8.27
CA VAL A 843 -7.41 11.81 9.37
C VAL A 843 -7.30 10.37 8.88
N VAL A 844 -6.53 9.55 9.60
CA VAL A 844 -6.37 8.13 9.27
C VAL A 844 -7.61 7.33 9.71
N GLU A 845 -8.35 6.84 8.73
CA GLU A 845 -9.51 5.97 8.86
C GLU A 845 -9.12 4.50 8.67
N ALA A 846 -9.89 3.59 9.24
CA ALA A 846 -9.72 2.15 8.99
C ALA A 846 -10.21 1.80 7.58
N LEU A 847 -9.40 1.05 6.84
CA LEU A 847 -9.71 0.51 5.51
C LEU A 847 -9.80 -1.01 5.57
N SER A 848 -10.40 -1.64 4.55
CA SER A 848 -10.37 -3.11 4.46
C SER A 848 -8.93 -3.60 4.30
N PRO A 849 -8.47 -4.64 5.02
CA PRO A 849 -7.13 -5.19 4.85
C PRO A 849 -6.91 -5.81 3.46
N TYR A 850 -5.64 -6.02 3.08
CA TYR A 850 -5.33 -6.72 1.82
C TYR A 850 -5.88 -8.15 1.80
N VAL A 851 -6.51 -8.51 0.67
CA VAL A 851 -7.06 -9.85 0.43
C VAL A 851 -6.14 -10.65 -0.49
N PHE A 852 -5.38 -11.55 0.11
CA PHE A 852 -4.48 -12.48 -0.57
C PHE A 852 -5.22 -13.55 -1.37
N SER A 853 -4.54 -14.13 -2.36
CA SER A 853 -5.03 -15.29 -3.11
C SER A 853 -5.21 -16.50 -2.20
N SER A 854 -6.34 -17.18 -2.34
CA SER A 854 -6.61 -18.47 -1.69
C SER A 854 -6.46 -19.66 -2.65
N ALA A 855 -5.89 -19.43 -3.85
CA ALA A 855 -5.80 -20.43 -4.90
C ALA A 855 -4.70 -21.48 -4.63
N GLN A 856 -3.66 -21.10 -3.89
CA GLN A 856 -2.51 -21.95 -3.59
C GLN A 856 -2.66 -22.56 -2.20
N ARG A 857 -2.45 -23.88 -2.12
CA ARG A 857 -2.46 -24.65 -0.88
C ARG A 857 -1.15 -25.42 -0.76
N HIS A 858 -0.51 -25.30 0.40
CA HIS A 858 0.81 -25.87 0.67
C HIS A 858 0.72 -26.82 1.86
N TRP A 859 0.25 -28.04 1.62
CA TRP A 859 0.13 -29.06 2.66
C TRP A 859 0.13 -30.45 2.06
N ASP A 860 1.19 -31.22 2.29
CA ASP A 860 1.26 -32.60 1.82
C ASP A 860 1.18 -33.56 3.01
N ARG A 861 -0.03 -34.01 3.36
CA ARG A 861 -0.20 -34.98 4.46
C ARG A 861 0.51 -36.32 4.14
N GLN A 862 0.59 -36.73 2.87
CA GLN A 862 1.21 -38.00 2.48
C GLN A 862 2.73 -37.95 2.60
N ALA A 863 3.32 -36.77 2.48
CA ALA A 863 4.70 -36.52 2.84
C ALA A 863 4.99 -36.70 4.34
N PHE A 864 4.02 -36.88 5.25
CA PHE A 864 4.29 -36.92 6.70
C PHE A 864 3.71 -38.16 7.42
N VAL A 865 2.82 -38.92 6.78
CA VAL A 865 2.28 -40.16 7.34
C VAL A 865 3.22 -41.32 7.03
N HIS A 866 3.99 -41.75 8.02
CA HIS A 866 4.53 -43.11 8.00
C HIS A 866 3.40 -44.06 8.39
N THR A 867 3.18 -45.11 7.59
CA THR A 867 2.50 -46.32 8.03
C THR A 867 3.29 -46.92 9.19
N ALA A 868 3.00 -46.48 10.41
CA ALA A 868 3.37 -47.22 11.59
C ALA A 868 2.64 -48.57 11.48
N GLN A 869 3.35 -49.62 11.08
CA GLN A 869 2.88 -50.96 11.40
C GLN A 869 2.70 -50.98 12.92
N PRO A 870 1.52 -51.38 13.42
CA PRO A 870 1.30 -51.45 14.85
C PRO A 870 2.34 -52.42 15.41
N HIS A 871 3.27 -51.91 16.22
CA HIS A 871 4.09 -52.76 17.06
C HIS A 871 3.16 -53.41 18.08
N THR A 872 2.64 -54.58 17.73
CA THR A 872 2.12 -55.53 18.70
C THR A 872 3.30 -55.93 19.59
N ALA A 873 3.24 -55.53 20.85
CA ALA A 873 4.21 -55.95 21.84
C ALA A 873 4.17 -57.49 21.94
N GLN A 874 5.22 -58.16 21.45
CA GLN A 874 5.45 -59.57 21.73
C GLN A 874 6.22 -59.71 23.06
N PRO A 875 5.85 -60.68 23.93
CA PRO A 875 6.59 -60.95 25.15
C PRO A 875 7.95 -61.61 24.84
N PRO A 876 8.95 -61.51 25.75
CA PRO A 876 10.33 -61.84 25.43
C PRO A 876 10.52 -63.36 25.34
N THR A 877 11.13 -63.84 24.26
CA THR A 877 11.65 -65.20 24.16
C THR A 877 13.16 -65.21 23.88
N ALA A 878 13.82 -66.17 24.52
CA ALA A 878 15.26 -66.36 24.56
C ALA A 878 15.86 -66.75 23.20
N GLN A 879 17.13 -66.38 22.98
CA GLN A 879 17.96 -66.78 21.83
C GLN A 879 18.25 -68.30 21.81
N PRO A 880 18.54 -68.91 20.64
CA PRO A 880 19.91 -68.99 20.11
C PRO A 880 20.09 -68.82 18.57
N HIS A 881 21.36 -68.59 18.19
CA HIS A 881 22.01 -68.33 16.87
C HIS A 881 21.89 -69.43 15.76
N PRO A 882 22.66 -69.41 14.63
CA PRO A 882 22.68 -68.52 13.44
C PRO A 882 22.72 -69.29 12.08
N ALA A 883 22.48 -68.63 10.92
CA ALA A 883 23.10 -68.94 9.60
C ALA A 883 22.46 -68.06 8.49
N GLY A 884 23.23 -67.27 7.73
CA GLY A 884 23.54 -67.62 6.33
C GLY A 884 23.15 -66.47 5.37
N PRO A 885 23.75 -66.34 4.17
CA PRO A 885 24.30 -65.06 3.71
C PRO A 885 23.44 -64.26 2.70
N VAL A 886 23.78 -62.97 2.65
CA VAL A 886 23.32 -61.93 1.72
C VAL A 886 23.73 -62.22 0.27
N ALA A 887 22.82 -61.96 -0.67
CA ALA A 887 23.12 -61.77 -2.09
C ALA A 887 22.29 -60.61 -2.66
N VAL A 888 22.98 -59.68 -3.33
CA VAL A 888 22.48 -58.62 -4.24
C VAL A 888 23.03 -59.02 -5.62
N PRO A 889 22.28 -59.01 -6.76
CA PRO A 889 21.94 -57.79 -7.54
C PRO A 889 20.72 -57.99 -8.50
N PRO A 890 20.53 -57.27 -9.64
CA PRO A 890 20.55 -55.84 -9.97
C PRO A 890 19.19 -55.32 -10.56
N ALA A 891 19.09 -54.01 -10.82
CA ALA A 891 18.10 -53.39 -11.73
C ALA A 891 18.71 -53.21 -13.15
N PRO A 892 18.06 -52.66 -14.20
CA PRO A 892 16.65 -52.26 -14.37
C PRO A 892 16.02 -52.74 -15.73
N VAL A 893 14.71 -52.57 -15.90
CA VAL A 893 14.07 -52.54 -17.24
C VAL A 893 13.08 -51.38 -17.32
N THR A 894 13.17 -50.66 -18.43
CA THR A 894 12.46 -49.46 -18.92
C THR A 894 10.93 -49.53 -18.88
N PRO A 895 10.21 -48.41 -18.63
CA PRO A 895 8.77 -48.32 -18.86
C PRO A 895 8.44 -47.86 -20.29
N ALA A 896 7.35 -48.42 -20.79
CA ALA A 896 6.74 -48.15 -22.08
C ALA A 896 5.92 -46.84 -22.09
N ALA A 897 5.76 -46.31 -23.30
CA ALA A 897 5.08 -45.08 -23.65
C ALA A 897 3.60 -45.02 -23.23
N ALA A 898 3.14 -43.81 -22.92
CA ALA A 898 1.73 -43.45 -22.89
C ALA A 898 1.52 -42.08 -23.54
N HIS A 899 0.35 -41.95 -24.16
CA HIS A 899 0.02 -41.06 -25.27
C HIS A 899 -0.14 -39.58 -24.95
N SER A 900 0.14 -38.79 -25.98
CA SER A 900 -0.04 -37.35 -26.12
C SER A 900 -1.50 -36.90 -26.09
N VAL A 901 -1.75 -35.81 -25.36
CA VAL A 901 -2.91 -34.93 -25.55
C VAL A 901 -2.37 -33.55 -25.92
N THR A 902 -2.74 -33.09 -27.11
CA THR A 902 -2.32 -31.84 -27.76
C THR A 902 -3.28 -30.69 -27.46
N GLY A 903 -2.75 -29.52 -27.15
CA GLY A 903 -3.49 -28.24 -27.18
C GLY A 903 -2.64 -27.02 -26.78
N ALA A 904 -2.04 -26.37 -27.79
CA ALA A 904 -1.61 -24.95 -27.95
C ALA A 904 -0.88 -24.20 -26.78
N GLY A 905 0.24 -23.48 -26.97
CA GLY A 905 0.94 -23.09 -28.19
C GLY A 905 2.25 -22.31 -27.91
N ALA A 906 3.05 -22.19 -28.99
CA ALA A 906 4.20 -21.28 -29.21
C ALA A 906 5.36 -21.30 -28.19
N HIS A 907 6.32 -22.23 -28.38
CA HIS A 907 7.79 -22.13 -28.18
C HIS A 907 8.35 -23.57 -28.09
N VAL A 908 8.62 -24.25 -29.22
CA VAL A 908 9.08 -25.67 -29.19
C VAL A 908 10.33 -25.96 -30.05
N ASP A 909 10.89 -24.99 -30.79
CA ASP A 909 12.05 -25.28 -31.65
C ASP A 909 13.43 -24.94 -31.05
N ASP A 910 13.49 -24.47 -29.80
CA ASP A 910 14.75 -24.19 -29.09
C ASP A 910 15.02 -25.24 -27.99
N PRO A 911 15.94 -26.21 -28.23
CA PRO A 911 16.24 -27.28 -27.28
C PRO A 911 16.96 -26.79 -26.02
N VAL A 912 17.65 -25.64 -26.07
CA VAL A 912 18.34 -25.07 -24.92
C VAL A 912 17.37 -24.33 -24.03
N LEU A 913 16.48 -23.52 -24.61
CA LEU A 913 15.37 -22.91 -23.88
C LEU A 913 14.51 -23.96 -23.18
N LEU A 914 14.18 -25.08 -23.87
CA LEU A 914 13.42 -26.17 -23.25
C LEU A 914 14.16 -26.79 -22.05
N ALA A 915 15.48 -27.02 -22.16
CA ALA A 915 16.29 -27.56 -21.08
C ALA A 915 16.36 -26.61 -19.88
N VAL A 916 16.49 -25.30 -20.13
CA VAL A 916 16.44 -24.26 -19.09
C VAL A 916 15.07 -24.23 -18.43
N VAL A 917 13.98 -24.16 -19.21
CA VAL A 917 12.60 -24.17 -18.70
C VAL A 917 12.36 -25.38 -17.80
N GLN A 918 12.79 -26.57 -18.21
CA GLN A 918 12.68 -27.79 -17.40
C GLN A 918 13.52 -27.74 -16.11
N ALA A 919 14.75 -27.23 -16.18
CA ALA A 919 15.60 -27.08 -15.00
C ALA A 919 15.00 -26.09 -14.00
N VAL A 920 14.46 -24.97 -14.48
CA VAL A 920 13.77 -23.95 -13.66
C VAL A 920 12.50 -24.51 -13.03
N THR A 921 11.70 -25.23 -13.82
CA THR A 921 10.49 -25.95 -13.37
C THR A 921 10.82 -26.90 -12.23
N GLU A 922 11.88 -27.71 -12.37
CA GLU A 922 12.29 -28.69 -11.35
C GLU A 922 12.86 -28.02 -10.09
N VAL A 923 13.71 -27.00 -10.24
CA VAL A 923 14.34 -26.32 -9.10
C VAL A 923 13.30 -25.55 -8.29
N GLY A 924 12.48 -24.73 -8.93
CA GLY A 924 11.45 -23.90 -8.28
C GLY A 924 10.15 -24.65 -7.95
N GLY A 925 9.90 -25.82 -8.55
CA GLY A 925 8.66 -26.57 -8.40
C GLY A 925 7.46 -25.92 -9.12
N TYR A 926 7.72 -25.18 -10.19
CA TYR A 926 6.67 -24.53 -11.00
C TYR A 926 6.01 -25.53 -11.95
N PRO A 927 4.75 -25.32 -12.37
CA PRO A 927 4.21 -25.98 -13.56
C PRO A 927 4.98 -25.50 -14.82
N PRO A 928 5.26 -26.38 -15.81
CA PRO A 928 6.00 -26.00 -17.01
C PRO A 928 5.40 -24.79 -17.75
N GLU A 929 4.07 -24.68 -17.78
CA GLU A 929 3.33 -23.60 -18.43
C GLU A 929 3.49 -22.22 -17.75
N ARG A 930 4.01 -22.17 -16.52
CA ARG A 930 4.29 -20.91 -15.80
C ARG A 930 5.71 -20.37 -16.04
N VAL A 931 6.63 -21.18 -16.56
CA VAL A 931 8.02 -20.76 -16.80
C VAL A 931 8.13 -20.25 -18.23
N VAL A 932 7.88 -18.96 -18.41
CA VAL A 932 7.92 -18.28 -19.72
C VAL A 932 9.29 -17.66 -20.01
N HIS A 933 9.59 -17.41 -21.28
CA HIS A 933 10.88 -16.89 -21.75
C HIS A 933 11.26 -15.55 -21.09
N GLU A 934 10.29 -14.66 -20.86
CA GLU A 934 10.50 -13.34 -20.25
C GLU A 934 10.58 -13.36 -18.72
N ALA A 935 10.30 -14.51 -18.07
CA ALA A 935 10.24 -14.60 -16.62
C ALA A 935 11.59 -14.28 -15.98
N ARG A 936 11.62 -13.32 -15.04
CA ARG A 936 12.81 -12.92 -14.31
C ARG A 936 13.09 -13.84 -13.13
N PHE A 937 14.36 -14.24 -12.98
CA PHE A 937 14.75 -15.22 -11.98
C PHE A 937 14.48 -14.78 -10.54
N TYR A 938 14.83 -13.54 -10.20
CA TYR A 938 14.73 -13.06 -8.82
C TYR A 938 13.34 -12.52 -8.52
N GLU A 939 12.81 -11.69 -9.41
CA GLU A 939 11.58 -10.93 -9.17
C GLU A 939 10.31 -11.73 -9.46
N ASP A 940 10.30 -12.53 -10.52
CA ASP A 940 9.09 -13.26 -10.95
C ASP A 940 9.11 -14.71 -10.45
N LEU A 941 10.31 -15.32 -10.37
CA LEU A 941 10.47 -16.74 -10.00
C LEU A 941 11.06 -16.95 -8.60
N GLY A 942 11.49 -15.92 -7.88
CA GLY A 942 11.97 -16.02 -6.49
C GLY A 942 13.25 -16.85 -6.29
N PHE A 943 14.11 -16.99 -7.30
CA PHE A 943 15.34 -17.78 -7.18
C PHE A 943 16.38 -17.05 -6.31
N ASP A 944 16.89 -17.74 -5.29
CA ASP A 944 18.01 -17.27 -4.46
C ASP A 944 19.36 -17.84 -4.92
N SER A 945 20.46 -17.48 -4.25
CA SER A 945 21.80 -17.97 -4.59
C SER A 945 21.96 -19.50 -4.49
N VAL A 946 21.17 -20.18 -3.65
CA VAL A 946 21.20 -21.64 -3.51
C VAL A 946 20.45 -22.29 -4.67
N MET A 947 19.28 -21.77 -5.03
CA MET A 947 18.51 -22.21 -6.18
C MET A 947 19.26 -21.97 -7.48
N ILE A 948 20.01 -20.87 -7.61
CA ILE A 948 20.90 -20.63 -8.76
C ILE A 948 22.00 -21.69 -8.84
N MET A 949 22.56 -22.12 -7.71
CA MET A 949 23.53 -23.22 -7.69
C MET A 949 22.90 -24.56 -8.13
N GLN A 950 21.68 -24.83 -7.68
CA GLN A 950 20.92 -26.02 -8.11
C GLN A 950 20.56 -25.96 -9.60
N LEU A 951 20.16 -24.78 -10.08
CA LEU A 951 19.84 -24.51 -11.48
C LEU A 951 21.05 -24.76 -12.36
N LYS A 952 22.23 -24.25 -12.00
CA LYS A 952 23.50 -24.56 -12.68
C LYS A 952 23.67 -26.07 -12.82
N ASN A 953 23.59 -26.81 -11.72
CA ASN A 953 23.81 -28.27 -11.74
C ASN A 953 22.78 -29.00 -12.62
N GLN A 954 21.52 -28.55 -12.62
CA GLN A 954 20.45 -29.13 -13.44
C GLN A 954 20.61 -28.80 -14.93
N VAL A 955 21.08 -27.60 -15.25
CA VAL A 955 21.41 -27.19 -16.62
C VAL A 955 22.61 -28.00 -17.13
N GLU A 956 23.67 -28.15 -16.35
CA GLU A 956 24.84 -28.97 -16.73
C GLU A 956 24.47 -30.44 -16.97
N ALA A 957 23.59 -31.00 -16.13
CA ALA A 957 23.10 -32.37 -16.30
C ALA A 957 22.27 -32.55 -17.58
N ARG A 958 21.47 -31.54 -17.95
CA ARG A 958 20.60 -31.58 -19.15
C ARG A 958 21.31 -31.19 -20.44
N LEU A 959 22.34 -30.37 -20.35
CA LEU A 959 23.14 -29.90 -21.48
C LEU A 959 24.63 -30.25 -21.30
N PRO A 960 25.03 -31.54 -21.33
CA PRO A 960 26.41 -31.95 -21.06
C PRO A 960 27.47 -31.30 -21.96
N ARG A 961 27.07 -30.87 -23.16
CA ARG A 961 27.94 -30.21 -24.15
C ARG A 961 28.34 -28.79 -23.74
N VAL A 962 27.61 -28.14 -22.83
CA VAL A 962 27.96 -26.82 -22.29
C VAL A 962 29.23 -26.92 -21.41
N GLY A 963 29.46 -28.08 -20.78
CA GLY A 963 30.54 -28.28 -19.81
C GLY A 963 30.28 -27.55 -18.50
N GLU A 964 31.30 -27.43 -17.65
CA GLU A 964 31.20 -26.74 -16.36
C GLU A 964 31.05 -25.21 -16.58
N VAL A 965 30.02 -24.63 -15.97
CA VAL A 965 29.71 -23.18 -16.04
C VAL A 965 29.80 -22.57 -14.66
N SER A 966 30.77 -21.69 -14.41
CA SER A 966 30.82 -21.03 -13.10
C SER A 966 29.60 -20.10 -12.90
N VAL A 967 29.13 -19.97 -11.66
CA VAL A 967 28.02 -19.05 -11.33
C VAL A 967 28.38 -17.60 -11.71
N GLN A 968 29.66 -17.21 -11.60
CA GLN A 968 30.15 -15.90 -12.05
C GLN A 968 29.95 -15.66 -13.55
N GLN A 969 30.07 -16.70 -14.38
CA GLN A 969 29.82 -16.60 -15.82
C GLN A 969 28.31 -16.53 -16.14
N MET A 970 27.45 -17.19 -15.35
CA MET A 970 25.99 -17.14 -15.53
C MET A 970 25.38 -15.82 -15.07
N LEU A 971 25.95 -15.16 -14.06
CA LEU A 971 25.35 -13.99 -13.39
C LEU A 971 24.83 -12.90 -14.34
N PRO A 972 25.56 -12.47 -15.39
CA PRO A 972 25.06 -11.47 -16.35
C PRO A 972 23.82 -11.92 -17.14
N ALA A 973 23.65 -13.25 -17.30
CA ALA A 973 22.59 -13.91 -18.05
C ALA A 973 21.40 -14.35 -17.17
N LEU A 974 21.49 -14.24 -15.84
CA LEU A 974 20.41 -14.57 -14.90
C LEU A 974 19.38 -13.43 -14.78
N ARG A 975 19.06 -12.75 -15.89
CA ARG A 975 18.01 -11.72 -15.93
C ARG A 975 16.65 -12.34 -16.17
N THR A 976 16.54 -13.15 -17.22
CA THR A 976 15.34 -13.90 -17.58
C THR A 976 15.70 -15.33 -17.98
N VAL A 977 14.70 -16.22 -17.99
CA VAL A 977 14.83 -17.58 -18.55
C VAL A 977 15.42 -17.55 -19.96
N GLY A 978 14.94 -16.62 -20.79
CA GLY A 978 15.42 -16.41 -22.16
C GLY A 978 16.87 -15.94 -22.24
N SER A 979 17.29 -14.99 -21.39
CA SER A 979 18.69 -14.53 -21.42
C SER A 979 19.67 -15.62 -20.98
N LEU A 980 19.25 -16.51 -20.08
CA LEU A 980 20.06 -17.67 -19.70
C LEU A 980 20.13 -18.68 -20.85
N ALA A 981 19.01 -18.95 -21.53
CA ALA A 981 18.99 -19.83 -22.69
C ALA A 981 19.92 -19.32 -23.80
N ALA A 982 19.81 -18.03 -24.17
CA ALA A 982 20.68 -17.41 -25.18
C ALA A 982 22.17 -17.49 -24.81
N PHE A 983 22.51 -17.25 -23.55
CA PHE A 983 23.89 -17.39 -23.07
C PHE A 983 24.43 -18.83 -23.19
N LEU A 984 23.62 -19.82 -22.87
CA LEU A 984 24.00 -21.23 -22.98
C LEU A 984 24.13 -21.66 -24.44
N ASP A 985 23.27 -21.13 -25.32
CA ASP A 985 23.37 -21.31 -26.77
C ASP A 985 24.67 -20.73 -27.32
N ASP A 986 25.04 -19.51 -26.94
CA ASP A 986 26.32 -18.89 -27.31
C ASP A 986 27.52 -19.75 -26.87
N MET A 987 27.45 -20.31 -25.65
CA MET A 987 28.49 -21.22 -25.14
C MET A 987 28.57 -22.53 -25.94
N LEU A 988 27.44 -23.08 -26.36
CA LEU A 988 27.40 -24.29 -27.19
C LEU A 988 27.93 -24.06 -28.59
N LEU A 989 27.63 -22.89 -29.19
CA LEU A 989 28.15 -22.47 -30.47
C LEU A 989 29.68 -22.26 -30.41
N ALA A 990 30.18 -21.56 -29.39
CA ALA A 990 31.61 -21.33 -29.19
C ALA A 990 32.44 -22.62 -28.97
N ARG A 991 31.80 -23.71 -28.53
CA ARG A 991 32.43 -25.03 -28.35
C ARG A 991 32.22 -25.99 -29.52
N SER A 992 31.35 -25.62 -30.46
CA SER A 992 31.10 -26.37 -31.71
C SER A 992 31.90 -25.82 -32.89
N ALA A 993 32.46 -24.61 -32.76
CA ALA A 993 33.52 -24.05 -33.59
C ALA A 993 34.90 -24.47 -33.07
#